data_AF-A0A7S4EFQ3-F1
#
_entry.id   AF-A0A7S4EFQ3-F1
#
_cell.length_a   1.000
_cell.length_b   1.000
_cell.length_c   1.000
_cell.angle_alpha   90.00
_cell.angle_beta   90.00
_cell.angle_gamma   90.00
#
_symmetry.space_group_name_H-M   'P 1'
#
loop_
_entity.id
_entity.type
_entity.pdbx_description
1 polymer ?
#
loop_
_entity_poly.entity_id
_entity_poly.type
_entity_poly.pdbx_seq_one_letter_code
_entity_poly.pdbx_strand_id
1 'polypeptide(L)'
;MMEDRSLIRHRNSPTGSQEGFKSLGNGHGSDMHFDRDNGKGRRPSAFLNRRVVITITLRAVLITVTCVACLTFYLLHVCDYLTPTPRSLVRNTNTAVTTMSNNRIQNDPRDNDHGQCGIWMAPSSLLPYPGYGIFATRNIHAKESILHAPDAVSVQIREAHRFKNMPMKKERHLWWDNTFGNYVWHRGVGDHARYDHPYMTSDFQPGFGALPNHHCILSALSFRMAEDTVQDGLVGYDSPGRGAFSYTVGRDFYSTRELSAGEEIFLNYGHCTREQPSAGDDNGDDVEEDENEGNWQSKIYYPVDFKESAKIVSHFEPFGKTPWPIQNVSHAILTMVDAESGANPRFVLEIVSKAFLNREVIFEKLSAYSHNDRQFRKEFLRSLARGVLAPRDTDWIRKNGICLEHLIPKTSTLPNAGLGAFSQYGVRKGEIVVPAPVLQTVHKEILTLYERDVNVAEDPEKYKIGTGLLNNYCFGHSESSMLLCPLTSAMLVNHCSLRSQACGPKGPNAVVRWSSGWDEASHEWRNKSLEEIEEKFGRILSLEVVATRKISPGEEVFIDYGEEWENAWQEHIKKWHPPAKVASFVTVQESNHKKEPIMDSLISGDLRKTVEHPYFFLGCQYNAENGDDYDEIWLQKTNTSWTSLTDEEILGKYADDGEDYGYRDRTGYINHEEYSHWPCSILKVNDNGRYTVRIHQSPLGGTETTVWTENHLPRILTNYRRESIHFFVRPDSQDHMLPGVFRHHVGVPDGIYPEHWKNLKA
;
A
#
# COMPACT_ATOMS: atom_id res chain seq x y z
N MET A 1 48.63 -18.59 -12.89
CA MET A 1 49.86 -18.77 -12.09
C MET A 1 49.39 -19.07 -10.67
N MET A 2 49.53 -20.34 -10.25
CA MET A 2 49.48 -20.95 -8.89
C MET A 2 48.43 -20.48 -7.86
N GLU A 3 47.77 -21.28 -7.02
CA GLU A 3 47.66 -22.72 -6.69
C GLU A 3 46.52 -22.74 -5.63
N ASP A 4 45.44 -23.51 -5.81
CA ASP A 4 45.18 -24.85 -5.26
C ASP A 4 45.28 -24.99 -3.72
N ARG A 5 44.16 -25.40 -3.09
CA ARG A 5 44.12 -26.26 -1.89
C ARG A 5 42.71 -26.81 -1.61
N SER A 6 42.51 -28.05 -2.04
CA SER A 6 41.53 -28.99 -1.50
C SER A 6 41.90 -29.48 -0.10
N LEU A 7 40.92 -29.87 0.73
CA LEU A 7 41.09 -30.97 1.70
C LEU A 7 39.77 -31.70 2.02
N ILE A 8 39.80 -32.98 1.70
CA ILE A 8 38.79 -34.04 1.89
C ILE A 8 38.93 -34.62 3.30
N ARG A 9 37.81 -34.99 3.95
CA ARG A 9 37.77 -36.12 4.90
C ARG A 9 36.47 -36.93 4.76
N HIS A 10 36.63 -38.14 4.25
CA HIS A 10 35.69 -39.25 4.41
C HIS A 10 35.89 -39.95 5.77
N ARG A 11 34.80 -40.42 6.39
CA ARG A 11 34.80 -41.69 7.15
C ARG A 11 33.41 -42.34 7.20
N ASN A 12 33.41 -43.57 6.70
CA ASN A 12 32.46 -44.69 6.65
C ASN A 12 31.31 -44.82 7.67
N SER A 13 30.18 -45.31 7.13
CA SER A 13 29.06 -46.10 7.71
C SER A 13 29.54 -47.43 8.38
N PRO A 14 28.71 -48.35 8.96
CA PRO A 14 27.28 -48.62 8.69
C PRO A 14 26.38 -49.15 9.85
N THR A 15 25.12 -49.45 9.47
CA THR A 15 24.13 -50.39 10.05
C THR A 15 22.93 -49.83 10.83
N GLY A 16 21.72 -50.23 10.41
CA GLY A 16 20.69 -50.73 11.33
C GLY A 16 19.38 -49.95 11.51
N SER A 17 18.36 -50.34 10.73
CA SER A 17 16.93 -50.56 11.12
C SER A 17 16.06 -49.48 11.77
N GLN A 18 14.89 -49.30 11.13
CA GLN A 18 13.51 -49.18 11.66
C GLN A 18 13.05 -47.96 12.48
N GLU A 19 11.91 -47.44 11.99
CA GLU A 19 10.76 -46.84 12.69
C GLU A 19 10.94 -45.69 13.69
N GLY A 20 10.23 -44.58 13.43
CA GLY A 20 9.89 -43.61 14.47
C GLY A 20 9.70 -42.19 13.95
N PHE A 21 8.51 -41.89 13.42
CA PHE A 21 8.03 -40.52 13.24
C PHE A 21 8.00 -39.81 14.60
N LYS A 22 8.81 -38.76 14.77
CA LYS A 22 8.61 -37.72 15.79
C LYS A 22 8.90 -36.35 15.22
N SER A 23 7.88 -35.51 15.27
CA SER A 23 7.90 -34.07 15.08
C SER A 23 8.89 -33.39 16.02
N LEU A 24 9.67 -32.43 15.52
CA LEU A 24 10.29 -31.36 16.29
C LEU A 24 10.84 -30.30 15.33
N GLY A 25 10.60 -29.03 15.66
CA GLY A 25 11.32 -27.90 15.06
C GLY A 25 10.45 -26.68 14.74
N ASN A 26 9.95 -26.01 15.77
CA ASN A 26 9.43 -24.65 15.71
C ASN A 26 10.53 -23.69 15.23
N GLY A 27 10.29 -22.97 14.13
CA GLY A 27 11.06 -21.79 13.74
C GLY A 27 10.25 -20.54 14.07
N HIS A 28 10.84 -19.65 14.87
CA HIS A 28 10.26 -18.35 15.25
C HIS A 28 10.07 -17.46 14.01
N GLY A 29 8.81 -17.08 13.75
CA GLY A 29 8.46 -15.92 12.93
C GLY A 29 8.23 -14.73 13.84
N SER A 30 8.94 -13.64 13.59
CA SER A 30 8.79 -12.36 14.27
C SER A 30 7.52 -11.65 13.81
N ASP A 31 6.48 -11.71 14.64
CA ASP A 31 5.24 -10.95 14.47
C ASP A 31 5.42 -9.49 14.92
N MET A 32 5.09 -8.55 14.03
CA MET A 32 4.93 -7.13 14.35
C MET A 32 3.70 -6.94 15.25
N HIS A 33 3.92 -6.79 16.55
CA HIS A 33 2.87 -6.41 17.50
C HIS A 33 2.49 -4.92 17.36
N PHE A 34 1.25 -4.65 16.99
CA PHE A 34 0.59 -3.37 17.25
C PHE A 34 0.17 -3.32 18.72
N ASP A 35 0.83 -2.49 19.52
CA ASP A 35 0.49 -2.25 20.93
C ASP A 35 -0.93 -1.64 21.06
N ARG A 36 -1.89 -2.43 21.54
CA ARG A 36 -3.17 -1.97 22.09
C ARG A 36 -2.93 -1.52 23.55
N ASP A 37 -3.13 -0.23 23.81
CA ASP A 37 -3.08 0.39 25.14
C ASP A 37 -3.94 -0.35 26.17
N ASN A 38 -3.29 -0.99 27.15
CA ASN A 38 -3.93 -1.68 28.27
C ASN A 38 -4.32 -0.69 29.38
N GLY A 39 -5.62 -0.49 29.56
CA GLY A 39 -6.23 0.27 30.65
C GLY A 39 -5.99 -0.35 32.02
N LYS A 40 -5.27 0.38 32.88
CA LYS A 40 -5.00 -0.01 34.27
C LYS A 40 -6.24 0.09 35.17
N GLY A 41 -6.58 -1.04 35.80
CA GLY A 41 -6.89 -1.18 37.24
C GLY A 41 -7.97 -0.31 37.88
N ARG A 42 -9.18 -0.85 38.03
CA ARG A 42 -10.18 -0.41 39.03
C ARG A 42 -9.95 -1.16 40.36
N ARG A 43 -9.82 -0.42 41.47
CA ARG A 43 -10.10 -0.90 42.83
C ARG A 43 -11.37 -0.22 43.37
N PRO A 44 -12.14 -0.88 44.25
CA PRO A 44 -13.46 -0.41 44.68
C PRO A 44 -13.39 0.47 45.93
N SER A 45 -14.22 1.50 46.02
CA SER A 45 -14.48 2.17 47.30
C SER A 45 -15.90 2.74 47.39
N ALA A 46 -16.65 2.12 48.30
CA ALA A 46 -17.57 2.68 49.29
C ALA A 46 -18.63 3.74 48.88
N PHE A 47 -19.88 3.31 49.09
CA PHE A 47 -21.10 4.09 49.30
C PHE A 47 -20.92 5.27 50.27
N LEU A 48 -21.43 6.45 49.88
CA LEU A 48 -21.94 7.43 50.83
C LEU A 48 -23.09 8.27 50.23
N ASN A 49 -24.22 8.18 50.91
CA ASN A 49 -25.45 8.95 50.70
C ASN A 49 -25.22 10.47 50.77
N ARG A 50 -25.67 11.22 49.77
CA ARG A 50 -26.10 12.62 49.94
C ARG A 50 -27.36 12.93 49.15
N ARG A 51 -28.41 13.32 49.88
CA ARG A 51 -29.62 13.97 49.38
C ARG A 51 -29.24 15.31 48.75
N VAL A 52 -29.74 15.57 47.53
CA VAL A 52 -29.70 16.90 46.91
C VAL A 52 -31.15 17.37 46.70
N VAL A 53 -31.42 18.56 47.22
CA VAL A 53 -32.67 19.31 47.15
C VAL A 53 -32.86 19.85 45.73
N ILE A 54 -34.00 19.56 45.11
CA ILE A 54 -34.37 20.08 43.79
C ILE A 54 -35.00 21.46 43.97
N THR A 55 -34.40 22.48 43.36
CA THR A 55 -35.02 23.81 43.18
C THR A 55 -35.36 23.98 41.71
N ILE A 56 -36.66 24.05 41.39
CA ILE A 56 -37.16 24.23 40.03
C ILE A 56 -37.11 25.74 39.69
N THR A 57 -36.43 26.11 38.61
CA THR A 57 -36.50 27.48 38.05
C THR A 57 -36.84 27.47 36.55
N LEU A 58 -37.77 28.37 36.23
CA LEU A 58 -38.22 29.03 34.99
C LEU A 58 -37.50 28.84 33.62
N ARG A 59 -36.92 27.68 33.29
CA ARG A 59 -36.33 27.41 31.94
C ARG A 59 -37.27 26.69 30.95
N ALA A 60 -38.43 26.23 31.38
CA ALA A 60 -39.31 25.39 30.56
C ALA A 60 -40.11 26.14 29.47
N VAL A 61 -40.27 27.47 29.58
CA VAL A 61 -41.14 28.23 28.65
C VAL A 61 -40.38 28.73 27.41
N LEU A 62 -39.04 28.85 27.48
CA LEU A 62 -38.24 29.33 26.35
C LEU A 62 -37.93 28.24 25.31
N ILE A 63 -38.01 26.95 25.69
CA ILE A 63 -37.70 25.82 24.79
C ILE A 63 -38.87 25.53 23.83
N THR A 64 -40.10 25.84 24.22
CA THR A 64 -41.29 25.53 23.40
C THR A 64 -41.44 26.48 22.20
N VAL A 65 -40.96 27.72 22.30
CA VAL A 65 -41.06 28.71 21.21
C VAL A 65 -40.05 28.44 20.10
N THR A 66 -38.86 27.94 20.44
CA THR A 66 -37.81 27.62 19.46
C THR A 66 -38.11 26.36 18.65
N CYS A 67 -38.78 25.37 19.23
CA CYS A 67 -39.16 24.14 18.52
C CYS A 67 -40.22 24.36 17.43
N VAL A 68 -41.17 25.30 17.62
CA VAL A 68 -42.24 25.55 16.63
C VAL A 68 -41.71 26.29 15.40
N ALA A 69 -40.71 27.17 15.57
CA ALA A 69 -40.06 27.88 14.47
C ALA A 69 -39.18 26.96 13.60
N CYS A 70 -38.50 25.98 14.21
CA CYS A 70 -37.71 24.99 13.46
C CYS A 70 -38.60 24.03 12.65
N LEU A 71 -39.78 23.67 13.18
CA LEU A 71 -40.70 22.74 12.49
C LEU A 71 -41.35 23.37 11.25
N THR A 72 -41.62 24.68 11.29
CA THR A 72 -42.18 25.43 10.14
C THR A 72 -41.13 25.64 9.04
N PHE A 73 -39.86 25.81 9.40
CA PHE A 73 -38.77 25.90 8.42
C PHE A 73 -38.49 24.56 7.72
N TYR A 74 -38.66 23.44 8.44
CA TYR A 74 -38.47 22.10 7.89
C TYR A 74 -39.61 21.70 6.92
N LEU A 75 -40.86 22.07 7.21
CA LEU A 75 -42.00 21.75 6.35
C LEU A 75 -42.03 22.56 5.05
N LEU A 76 -41.48 23.77 5.03
CA LEU A 76 -41.38 24.57 3.80
C LEU A 76 -40.34 24.04 2.82
N HIS A 77 -39.31 23.31 3.28
CA HIS A 77 -38.30 22.71 2.40
C HIS A 77 -38.71 21.36 1.78
N VAL A 78 -39.74 20.70 2.32
CA VAL A 78 -40.17 19.38 1.82
C VAL A 78 -41.16 19.51 0.65
N CYS A 79 -41.77 20.68 0.42
CA CYS A 79 -42.76 20.87 -0.64
C CYS A 79 -42.19 21.11 -2.06
N ASP A 80 -40.88 21.35 -2.22
CA ASP A 80 -40.26 21.60 -3.54
C ASP A 80 -39.90 20.30 -4.31
N TYR A 81 -40.17 19.11 -3.74
CA TYR A 81 -39.70 17.83 -4.30
C TYR A 81 -40.73 17.01 -5.09
N LEU A 82 -41.90 17.56 -5.43
CA LEU A 82 -42.94 16.80 -6.14
C LEU A 82 -43.37 17.47 -7.46
N THR A 83 -42.56 17.33 -8.50
CA THR A 83 -43.06 17.30 -9.89
C THR A 83 -42.35 16.20 -10.71
N PRO A 84 -43.09 15.32 -11.42
CA PRO A 84 -42.48 14.34 -12.30
C PRO A 84 -42.41 14.88 -13.74
N THR A 85 -41.24 14.82 -14.36
CA THR A 85 -41.08 14.96 -15.83
C THR A 85 -40.40 13.71 -16.40
N PRO A 86 -40.68 13.33 -17.67
CA PRO A 86 -40.42 11.99 -18.17
C PRO A 86 -39.08 11.82 -18.90
N ARG A 87 -38.51 10.62 -18.72
CA ARG A 87 -37.48 9.89 -19.48
C ARG A 87 -36.98 10.51 -20.81
N SER A 88 -35.65 10.69 -20.93
CA SER A 88 -34.74 9.81 -21.68
C SER A 88 -33.38 10.51 -21.92
N LEU A 89 -32.28 9.97 -21.40
CA LEU A 89 -30.96 10.01 -22.04
C LEU A 89 -29.97 9.19 -21.20
N VAL A 90 -29.51 8.08 -21.76
CA VAL A 90 -28.36 7.31 -21.28
C VAL A 90 -27.14 8.21 -21.36
N ARG A 91 -26.57 8.56 -20.20
CA ARG A 91 -25.37 9.39 -20.08
C ARG A 91 -24.28 8.54 -19.46
N ASN A 92 -23.16 8.39 -20.17
CA ASN A 92 -21.93 7.76 -19.68
C ASN A 92 -21.57 8.28 -18.29
N THR A 93 -21.42 7.37 -17.32
CA THR A 93 -21.22 7.66 -15.89
C THR A 93 -19.78 7.94 -15.48
N ASN A 94 -18.83 8.05 -16.41
CA ASN A 94 -17.40 8.30 -16.11
C ASN A 94 -17.06 9.74 -15.64
N THR A 95 -18.04 10.54 -15.18
CA THR A 95 -17.82 11.95 -14.80
C THR A 95 -18.22 12.30 -13.36
N ALA A 96 -18.82 11.38 -12.59
CA ALA A 96 -19.44 11.74 -11.31
C ALA A 96 -18.45 11.85 -10.12
N VAL A 97 -17.35 11.10 -10.13
CA VAL A 97 -16.41 11.03 -8.98
C VAL A 97 -15.52 12.27 -8.87
N THR A 98 -15.22 12.95 -9.98
CA THR A 98 -14.39 14.17 -9.95
C THR A 98 -15.15 15.40 -9.39
N THR A 99 -16.49 15.39 -9.43
CA THR A 99 -17.28 16.60 -9.16
C THR A 99 -17.45 16.98 -7.68
N MET A 100 -17.38 16.04 -6.73
CA MET A 100 -17.56 16.39 -5.30
C MET A 100 -16.27 16.89 -4.62
N SER A 101 -15.08 16.52 -5.11
CA SER A 101 -13.81 17.09 -4.66
C SER A 101 -13.48 18.42 -5.35
N ASN A 102 -13.74 18.52 -6.66
CA ASN A 102 -13.37 19.71 -7.44
C ASN A 102 -14.06 21.00 -6.98
N ASN A 103 -15.31 20.95 -6.54
CA ASN A 103 -16.05 22.17 -6.18
C ASN A 103 -15.58 22.85 -4.88
N ARG A 104 -14.87 22.14 -3.99
CA ARG A 104 -14.35 22.73 -2.75
C ARG A 104 -12.93 23.28 -2.92
N ILE A 105 -12.16 22.74 -3.86
CA ILE A 105 -10.76 23.09 -4.12
C ILE A 105 -10.65 24.25 -5.13
N GLN A 106 -11.57 24.36 -6.09
CA GLN A 106 -11.53 25.37 -7.17
C GLN A 106 -11.60 26.85 -6.73
N ASN A 107 -11.80 27.16 -5.44
CA ASN A 107 -11.88 28.53 -4.95
C ASN A 107 -10.86 28.84 -3.83
N ASP A 108 -9.86 27.99 -3.60
CA ASP A 108 -8.77 28.36 -2.69
C ASP A 108 -7.77 29.26 -3.42
N PRO A 109 -7.63 30.55 -3.06
CA PRO A 109 -6.66 31.45 -3.68
C PRO A 109 -5.20 31.02 -3.46
N ARG A 110 -4.94 29.99 -2.64
CA ARG A 110 -3.62 29.35 -2.48
C ARG A 110 -3.34 28.28 -3.54
N ASP A 111 -4.36 27.81 -4.27
CA ASP A 111 -4.25 26.84 -5.37
C ASP A 111 -4.04 27.49 -6.74
N ASN A 112 -3.58 28.75 -6.78
CA ASN A 112 -3.28 29.50 -8.00
C ASN A 112 -2.21 28.87 -8.91
N ASP A 113 -1.64 27.72 -8.55
CA ASP A 113 -0.68 26.95 -9.37
C ASP A 113 -1.37 26.00 -10.36
N HIS A 114 -2.64 26.24 -10.70
CA HIS A 114 -3.39 25.48 -11.70
C HIS A 114 -2.59 25.34 -13.01
N GLY A 115 -2.10 24.13 -13.27
CA GLY A 115 -1.32 23.82 -14.47
C GLY A 115 0.19 23.68 -14.25
N GLN A 116 0.68 23.82 -13.01
CA GLN A 116 2.08 23.56 -12.65
C GLN A 116 2.20 22.34 -11.75
N CYS A 117 3.40 21.76 -11.74
CA CYS A 117 3.73 20.64 -10.88
C CYS A 117 3.84 21.09 -9.41
N GLY A 118 3.10 20.43 -8.52
CA GLY A 118 3.09 20.67 -7.08
C GLY A 118 3.99 19.70 -6.30
N ILE A 119 4.30 18.53 -6.84
CA ILE A 119 5.13 17.50 -6.18
C ILE A 119 6.38 17.19 -7.00
N TRP A 120 7.52 17.29 -6.34
CA TRP A 120 8.84 17.25 -6.96
C TRP A 120 9.75 16.25 -6.27
N MET A 121 10.58 15.57 -7.04
CA MET A 121 11.73 14.81 -6.54
C MET A 121 12.97 15.68 -6.62
N ALA A 122 13.67 15.91 -5.51
CA ALA A 122 14.91 16.71 -5.49
C ALA A 122 15.88 16.16 -4.44
N PRO A 123 17.17 16.55 -4.43
CA PRO A 123 18.09 16.13 -3.37
C PRO A 123 17.51 16.41 -1.97
N SER A 124 17.50 15.38 -1.11
CA SER A 124 16.83 15.44 0.19
C SER A 124 17.39 16.57 1.08
N SER A 125 16.55 16.99 2.01
CA SER A 125 16.90 17.91 3.08
C SER A 125 17.54 17.21 4.29
N LEU A 126 17.48 15.87 4.36
CA LEU A 126 18.18 15.09 5.38
C LEU A 126 19.70 15.15 5.16
N LEU A 127 20.44 15.51 6.21
CA LEU A 127 21.91 15.53 6.21
C LEU A 127 22.44 14.45 7.16
N PRO A 128 23.55 13.77 6.83
CA PRO A 128 24.33 13.81 5.59
C PRO A 128 23.77 12.87 4.49
N TYR A 129 22.49 12.46 4.59
CA TYR A 129 21.94 11.37 3.78
C TYR A 129 22.02 11.68 2.27
N PRO A 130 22.86 10.98 1.50
CA PRO A 130 22.96 11.19 0.08
C PRO A 130 21.76 10.52 -0.60
N GLY A 131 20.80 11.31 -1.06
CA GLY A 131 19.60 10.77 -1.69
C GLY A 131 18.64 11.84 -2.17
N TYR A 132 17.50 11.36 -2.69
CA TYR A 132 16.41 12.19 -3.15
C TYR A 132 15.26 12.16 -2.13
N GLY A 133 14.59 13.29 -1.97
CA GLY A 133 13.38 13.44 -1.20
C GLY A 133 12.23 13.91 -2.09
N ILE A 134 11.02 13.83 -1.56
CA ILE A 134 9.82 14.32 -2.24
C ILE A 134 9.38 15.62 -1.60
N PHE A 135 9.16 16.66 -2.39
CA PHE A 135 8.87 18.01 -1.91
C PHE A 135 7.55 18.52 -2.45
N ALA A 136 6.85 19.31 -1.64
CA ALA A 136 5.70 20.08 -2.08
C ALA A 136 6.15 21.50 -2.49
N THR A 137 5.77 21.97 -3.67
CA THR A 137 5.96 23.39 -4.10
C THR A 137 4.69 24.22 -3.98
N ARG A 138 3.61 23.60 -3.49
CA ARG A 138 2.34 24.22 -3.11
C ARG A 138 2.01 23.85 -1.66
N ASN A 139 1.11 24.59 -1.04
CA ASN A 139 0.57 24.18 0.26
C ASN A 139 -0.35 22.98 0.06
N ILE A 140 -0.37 22.07 1.02
CA ILE A 140 -1.25 20.89 1.00
C ILE A 140 -1.98 20.80 2.34
N HIS A 141 -3.30 20.70 2.28
CA HIS A 141 -4.15 20.65 3.45
C HIS A 141 -4.16 19.28 4.12
N ALA A 142 -4.42 19.26 5.42
CA ALA A 142 -4.67 18.01 6.12
C ALA A 142 -5.86 17.27 5.47
N LYS A 143 -5.67 15.97 5.24
CA LYS A 143 -6.57 15.01 4.57
C LYS A 143 -6.70 15.16 3.06
N GLU A 144 -6.03 16.15 2.47
CA GLU A 144 -5.95 16.32 1.02
C GLU A 144 -5.12 15.20 0.39
N SER A 145 -5.59 14.68 -0.75
CA SER A 145 -4.80 13.75 -1.59
C SER A 145 -3.56 14.47 -2.12
N ILE A 146 -2.41 13.83 -2.05
CA ILE A 146 -1.15 14.43 -2.49
C ILE A 146 -1.14 14.59 -4.01
N LEU A 147 -1.53 13.55 -4.74
CA LEU A 147 -1.51 13.51 -6.21
C LEU A 147 -2.85 13.89 -6.85
N HIS A 148 -3.91 14.09 -6.05
CA HIS A 148 -5.29 14.25 -6.52
C HIS A 148 -5.83 13.08 -7.36
N ALA A 149 -5.15 11.95 -7.29
CA ALA A 149 -5.48 10.70 -7.94
C ALA A 149 -4.90 9.56 -7.09
N PRO A 150 -5.42 8.33 -7.24
CA PRO A 150 -4.68 7.16 -6.79
C PRO A 150 -3.26 7.16 -7.37
N ASP A 151 -2.35 6.53 -6.66
CA ASP A 151 -0.98 6.29 -7.15
C ASP A 151 -1.00 5.41 -8.43
N ALA A 152 0.15 4.89 -8.87
CA ALA A 152 0.20 4.00 -10.04
C ALA A 152 -0.58 2.67 -9.84
N VAL A 153 -0.31 1.64 -10.62
CA VAL A 153 -0.90 0.32 -10.40
C VAL A 153 -0.33 -0.34 -9.14
N SER A 154 -1.10 -1.21 -8.48
CA SER A 154 -0.52 -2.16 -7.55
C SER A 154 -0.30 -3.49 -8.25
N VAL A 155 0.91 -4.01 -8.23
CA VAL A 155 1.29 -5.27 -8.88
C VAL A 155 1.47 -6.36 -7.83
N GLN A 156 0.70 -7.44 -7.95
CA GLN A 156 0.83 -8.59 -7.07
C GLN A 156 2.09 -9.39 -7.43
N ILE A 157 2.98 -9.55 -6.44
CA ILE A 157 4.16 -10.42 -6.50
C ILE A 157 3.83 -11.69 -5.74
N ARG A 158 3.82 -12.83 -6.45
CA ARG A 158 3.61 -14.15 -5.85
C ARG A 158 4.94 -14.87 -5.64
N GLU A 159 4.96 -15.76 -4.66
CA GLU A 159 6.03 -16.76 -4.50
C GLU A 159 7.43 -16.13 -4.39
N ALA A 160 7.48 -14.96 -3.75
CA ALA A 160 8.70 -14.18 -3.74
C ALA A 160 9.89 -14.92 -3.10
N HIS A 161 9.67 -15.68 -2.00
CA HIS A 161 10.76 -16.37 -1.29
C HIS A 161 10.36 -17.50 -0.31
N ARG A 162 9.13 -18.03 -0.34
CA ARG A 162 8.53 -18.69 0.86
C ARG A 162 8.29 -20.21 0.83
N PHE A 163 8.80 -20.97 -0.15
CA PHE A 163 8.66 -22.43 -0.14
C PHE A 163 9.98 -23.20 -0.01
N LYS A 164 9.93 -24.35 0.69
CA LYS A 164 11.11 -25.10 1.14
C LYS A 164 11.99 -25.62 -0.01
N ASN A 165 11.44 -25.80 -1.22
CA ASN A 165 12.11 -26.41 -2.38
C ASN A 165 11.91 -25.62 -3.69
N MET A 166 11.86 -24.29 -3.62
CA MET A 166 11.67 -23.47 -4.81
C MET A 166 12.93 -23.41 -5.69
N PRO A 167 12.82 -23.50 -7.02
CA PRO A 167 13.94 -23.20 -7.91
C PRO A 167 14.47 -21.79 -7.68
N MET A 168 15.78 -21.63 -7.73
CA MET A 168 16.48 -20.36 -7.47
C MET A 168 16.21 -19.76 -6.08
N LYS A 169 16.09 -20.61 -5.06
CA LYS A 169 15.75 -20.17 -3.70
C LYS A 169 16.73 -19.11 -3.16
N LYS A 170 18.04 -19.31 -3.39
CA LYS A 170 19.08 -18.39 -2.91
C LYS A 170 18.93 -17.01 -3.58
N GLU A 171 18.80 -17.01 -4.90
CA GLU A 171 18.67 -15.80 -5.72
C GLU A 171 17.36 -15.07 -5.40
N ARG A 172 16.27 -15.79 -5.14
CA ARG A 172 15.00 -15.24 -4.67
C ARG A 172 15.11 -14.59 -3.29
N HIS A 173 15.83 -15.23 -2.36
CA HIS A 173 16.12 -14.65 -1.04
C HIS A 173 16.93 -13.37 -1.17
N LEU A 174 18.04 -13.41 -1.91
CA LEU A 174 18.87 -12.23 -2.15
C LEU A 174 18.08 -11.10 -2.83
N TRP A 175 17.32 -11.41 -3.87
CA TRP A 175 16.46 -10.44 -4.54
C TRP A 175 15.47 -9.80 -3.56
N TRP A 176 14.80 -10.62 -2.75
CA TRP A 176 13.84 -10.12 -1.78
C TRP A 176 14.50 -9.27 -0.70
N ASP A 177 15.51 -9.79 -0.02
CA ASP A 177 16.11 -9.16 1.15
C ASP A 177 16.93 -7.92 0.75
N ASN A 178 17.67 -7.98 -0.36
CA ASN A 178 18.54 -6.88 -0.77
C ASN A 178 17.80 -5.77 -1.50
N THR A 179 16.80 -6.10 -2.33
CA THR A 179 16.22 -5.11 -3.25
C THR A 179 14.72 -4.88 -3.04
N PHE A 180 13.88 -5.90 -3.18
CA PHE A 180 12.42 -5.70 -3.26
C PHE A 180 11.71 -5.57 -1.92
N GLY A 181 12.15 -6.28 -0.88
CA GLY A 181 11.53 -6.33 0.45
C GLY A 181 11.40 -4.96 1.12
N ASN A 182 12.23 -4.00 0.74
CA ASN A 182 12.19 -2.62 1.23
C ASN A 182 11.13 -1.73 0.55
N TYR A 183 10.54 -2.17 -0.58
CA TYR A 183 9.62 -1.38 -1.40
C TYR A 183 8.25 -2.03 -1.62
N VAL A 184 8.07 -3.23 -1.07
CA VAL A 184 6.78 -3.92 -1.04
C VAL A 184 6.00 -3.51 0.19
N TRP A 185 4.72 -3.24 -0.01
CA TRP A 185 3.84 -2.92 1.10
C TRP A 185 3.17 -4.21 1.51
N HIS A 186 3.67 -4.83 2.57
CA HIS A 186 3.09 -6.06 3.09
C HIS A 186 1.61 -5.85 3.43
N ARG A 187 0.77 -6.78 2.95
CA ARG A 187 -0.61 -7.02 3.41
C ARG A 187 -1.62 -5.86 3.23
N GLY A 188 -1.66 -5.14 2.10
CA GLY A 188 -2.53 -3.96 2.08
C GLY A 188 -2.97 -3.33 0.76
N VAL A 189 -3.11 -4.05 -0.36
CA VAL A 189 -4.12 -3.61 -1.33
C VAL A 189 -5.45 -4.24 -0.90
N GLY A 190 -6.47 -3.40 -0.81
CA GLY A 190 -7.84 -3.74 -0.39
C GLY A 190 -8.22 -5.16 -0.77
N ASP A 191 -8.26 -6.01 0.25
CA ASP A 191 -8.80 -7.36 0.39
C ASP A 191 -8.55 -8.41 -0.71
N HIS A 192 -8.61 -8.08 -2.00
CA HIS A 192 -8.53 -9.03 -3.12
C HIS A 192 -7.18 -9.74 -3.24
N ALA A 193 -6.06 -9.00 -3.17
CA ALA A 193 -4.73 -9.61 -3.21
C ALA A 193 -4.48 -10.52 -2.00
N ARG A 194 -5.07 -10.14 -0.86
CA ARG A 194 -4.98 -10.88 0.40
C ARG A 194 -5.77 -12.19 0.36
N TYR A 195 -6.99 -12.18 -0.18
CA TYR A 195 -7.75 -13.41 -0.35
C TYR A 195 -7.07 -14.35 -1.34
N ASP A 196 -6.40 -13.80 -2.35
CA ASP A 196 -5.74 -14.62 -3.35
C ASP A 196 -4.72 -15.56 -2.71
N HIS A 197 -3.69 -15.04 -2.01
CA HIS A 197 -2.75 -15.87 -1.22
C HIS A 197 -2.16 -15.12 -0.02
N PRO A 198 -2.73 -15.20 1.18
CA PRO A 198 -2.40 -14.30 2.29
C PRO A 198 -0.96 -14.41 2.80
N TYR A 199 -0.31 -15.57 2.63
CA TYR A 199 1.05 -15.80 3.13
C TYR A 199 2.15 -15.56 2.10
N MET A 200 1.79 -15.40 0.82
CA MET A 200 2.75 -15.50 -0.29
C MET A 200 2.58 -14.47 -1.40
N THR A 201 1.49 -13.71 -1.38
CA THR A 201 1.34 -12.53 -2.24
C THR A 201 1.81 -11.31 -1.47
N SER A 202 2.68 -10.53 -2.10
CA SER A 202 3.04 -9.19 -1.65
C SER A 202 2.64 -8.18 -2.69
N ASP A 203 2.17 -7.03 -2.23
CA ASP A 203 1.74 -5.96 -3.11
C ASP A 203 2.89 -5.00 -3.35
N PHE A 204 3.39 -5.01 -4.58
CA PHE A 204 4.33 -4.01 -5.04
C PHE A 204 3.55 -2.80 -5.54
N GLN A 205 3.65 -1.69 -4.80
CA GLN A 205 3.05 -0.41 -5.17
C GLN A 205 4.14 0.54 -5.64
N PRO A 206 4.49 0.49 -6.94
CA PRO A 206 5.28 1.53 -7.57
C PRO A 206 4.52 2.86 -7.53
N GLY A 207 5.24 3.96 -7.56
CA GLY A 207 4.65 5.29 -7.59
C GLY A 207 5.15 6.19 -6.49
N PHE A 208 4.35 7.19 -6.15
CA PHE A 208 4.68 8.15 -5.11
C PHE A 208 4.93 7.49 -3.76
N GLY A 209 4.19 6.45 -3.37
CA GLY A 209 4.35 5.81 -2.06
C GLY A 209 5.76 5.29 -1.77
N ALA A 210 6.49 4.87 -2.81
CA ALA A 210 7.81 4.22 -2.69
C ALA A 210 8.99 5.21 -2.57
N LEU A 211 8.75 6.52 -2.63
CA LEU A 211 9.80 7.54 -2.77
C LEU A 211 10.06 8.44 -1.53
N PRO A 212 9.06 8.81 -0.71
CA PRO A 212 9.25 9.64 0.47
C PRO A 212 10.25 9.04 1.45
N ASN A 213 11.15 9.87 1.97
CA ASN A 213 12.07 9.44 3.02
C ASN A 213 11.38 9.25 4.38
N HIS A 214 12.08 8.60 5.30
CA HIS A 214 11.64 8.44 6.67
C HIS A 214 11.91 9.68 7.54
N HIS A 215 10.92 10.10 8.34
CA HIS A 215 11.19 10.99 9.49
C HIS A 215 10.11 10.85 10.58
N CYS A 216 10.50 10.50 11.81
CA CYS A 216 9.55 10.26 12.91
C CYS A 216 8.68 11.45 13.34
N ILE A 217 9.26 12.64 13.45
CA ILE A 217 8.53 13.85 13.88
C ILE A 217 7.83 14.57 12.72
N LEU A 218 8.46 14.61 11.54
CA LEU A 218 7.98 15.36 10.39
C LEU A 218 7.13 14.53 9.42
N SER A 219 6.95 13.22 9.67
CA SER A 219 6.02 12.40 8.92
C SER A 219 4.67 13.10 8.80
N ALA A 220 4.24 13.22 7.55
CA ALA A 220 3.04 13.94 7.16
C ALA A 220 2.18 13.10 6.23
N LEU A 221 2.57 11.86 5.96
CA LEU A 221 1.93 11.04 4.95
C LEU A 221 1.18 9.88 5.58
N SER A 222 -0.04 9.67 5.11
CA SER A 222 -0.82 8.47 5.32
C SER A 222 -1.47 8.08 4.00
N PHE A 223 -2.15 6.96 3.97
CA PHE A 223 -2.80 6.45 2.77
C PHE A 223 -4.19 5.95 3.11
N ARG A 224 -5.01 5.88 2.08
CA ARG A 224 -6.28 5.16 2.06
C ARG A 224 -6.33 4.35 0.78
N MET A 225 -7.19 3.34 0.75
CA MET A 225 -7.45 2.63 -0.49
C MET A 225 -8.18 3.53 -1.49
N ALA A 226 -7.94 3.31 -2.78
CA ALA A 226 -8.76 3.92 -3.82
C ALA A 226 -10.21 3.42 -3.67
N GLU A 227 -11.21 4.26 -3.95
CA GLU A 227 -12.63 3.87 -3.86
C GLU A 227 -12.95 2.63 -4.72
N ASP A 228 -12.33 2.56 -5.91
CA ASP A 228 -12.37 1.41 -6.81
C ASP A 228 -11.00 0.72 -6.84
N THR A 229 -10.69 -0.04 -5.79
CA THR A 229 -9.41 -0.75 -5.65
C THR A 229 -9.17 -1.76 -6.77
N VAL A 230 -10.24 -2.35 -7.33
CA VAL A 230 -10.19 -3.30 -8.44
C VAL A 230 -11.04 -2.78 -9.60
N GLN A 231 -10.41 -2.74 -10.78
CA GLN A 231 -11.05 -2.33 -12.04
C GLN A 231 -11.09 -3.49 -13.04
N ASP A 232 -11.68 -4.61 -12.65
CA ASP A 232 -11.77 -5.84 -13.45
C ASP A 232 -12.62 -5.72 -14.73
N GLY A 233 -13.26 -4.57 -14.97
CA GLY A 233 -13.95 -4.23 -16.20
C GLY A 233 -13.11 -3.48 -17.25
N LEU A 234 -11.79 -3.29 -17.05
CA LEU A 234 -10.95 -2.49 -17.95
C LEU A 234 -10.88 -3.02 -19.39
N VAL A 235 -11.05 -4.33 -19.59
CA VAL A 235 -11.09 -4.97 -20.91
C VAL A 235 -12.23 -5.98 -20.97
N GLY A 236 -12.71 -6.25 -22.18
CA GLY A 236 -13.78 -7.23 -22.40
C GLY A 236 -13.35 -8.65 -22.02
N TYR A 237 -14.34 -9.51 -21.73
CA TYR A 237 -14.12 -10.90 -21.32
C TYR A 237 -13.23 -11.69 -22.30
N ASP A 238 -13.41 -11.45 -23.61
CA ASP A 238 -12.71 -12.14 -24.70
C ASP A 238 -11.38 -11.45 -25.10
N SER A 239 -10.98 -10.40 -24.39
CA SER A 239 -9.81 -9.59 -24.74
C SER A 239 -8.50 -10.38 -24.66
N PRO A 240 -7.59 -10.27 -25.64
CA PRO A 240 -6.24 -10.82 -25.52
C PRO A 240 -5.40 -10.10 -24.47
N GLY A 241 -5.79 -8.90 -24.03
CA GLY A 241 -5.12 -8.16 -22.95
C GLY A 241 -5.54 -8.63 -21.56
N ARG A 242 -6.52 -9.53 -21.47
CA ARG A 242 -7.00 -10.03 -20.19
C ARG A 242 -5.86 -10.69 -19.42
N GLY A 243 -5.66 -10.24 -18.19
CA GLY A 243 -4.58 -10.72 -17.33
C GLY A 243 -3.17 -10.25 -17.70
N ALA A 244 -3.01 -9.41 -18.73
CA ALA A 244 -1.71 -8.85 -19.15
C ALA A 244 -1.29 -7.61 -18.34
N PHE A 245 -2.19 -7.07 -17.52
CA PHE A 245 -1.94 -5.91 -16.66
C PHE A 245 -2.63 -6.12 -15.32
N SER A 246 -2.28 -5.27 -14.36
CA SER A 246 -2.91 -5.26 -13.04
C SER A 246 -4.27 -4.58 -13.09
N TYR A 247 -5.26 -5.22 -12.46
CA TYR A 247 -6.57 -4.65 -12.21
C TYR A 247 -6.62 -3.91 -10.88
N THR A 248 -5.60 -4.03 -10.04
CA THR A 248 -5.53 -3.35 -8.76
C THR A 248 -4.91 -1.97 -8.89
N VAL A 249 -5.65 -0.97 -8.43
CA VAL A 249 -5.21 0.43 -8.40
C VAL A 249 -4.38 0.66 -7.13
N GLY A 250 -3.36 1.52 -7.24
CA GLY A 250 -2.54 1.95 -6.10
C GLY A 250 -3.34 2.73 -5.06
N ARG A 251 -2.70 2.99 -3.91
CA ARG A 251 -3.32 3.74 -2.81
C ARG A 251 -3.47 5.22 -3.15
N ASP A 252 -4.41 5.87 -2.47
CA ASP A 252 -4.49 7.33 -2.44
C ASP A 252 -3.75 7.84 -1.20
N PHE A 253 -2.62 8.49 -1.42
CA PHE A 253 -1.81 9.08 -0.38
C PHE A 253 -2.33 10.46 -0.02
N TYR A 254 -2.48 10.74 1.27
CA TYR A 254 -2.99 12.02 1.75
C TYR A 254 -2.14 12.58 2.89
N SER A 255 -2.20 13.91 3.05
CA SER A 255 -1.46 14.57 4.13
C SER A 255 -2.15 14.42 5.48
N THR A 256 -1.44 14.06 6.55
CA THR A 256 -2.00 13.98 7.92
C THR A 256 -1.99 15.32 8.65
N ARG A 257 -1.36 16.34 8.06
CA ARG A 257 -1.24 17.70 8.60
C ARG A 257 -1.11 18.72 7.48
N GLU A 258 -1.15 20.01 7.81
CA GLU A 258 -0.76 21.04 6.84
C GLU A 258 0.71 20.86 6.45
N LEU A 259 0.98 20.92 5.14
CA LEU A 259 2.31 20.99 4.54
C LEU A 259 2.47 22.35 3.89
N SER A 260 3.60 22.99 4.15
CA SER A 260 3.94 24.26 3.49
C SER A 260 4.69 24.00 2.19
N ALA A 261 4.54 24.91 1.23
CA ALA A 261 5.42 24.92 0.06
C ALA A 261 6.90 25.03 0.48
N GLY A 262 7.76 24.19 -0.11
CA GLY A 262 9.16 24.01 0.27
C GLY A 262 9.41 22.85 1.24
N GLU A 263 8.36 22.23 1.80
CA GLU A 263 8.53 21.14 2.76
C GLU A 263 8.78 19.80 2.06
N GLU A 264 9.75 19.02 2.58
CA GLU A 264 9.91 17.61 2.21
C GLU A 264 8.81 16.79 2.89
N ILE A 265 8.18 15.92 2.10
CA ILE A 265 7.14 14.99 2.53
C ILE A 265 7.83 13.74 3.04
N PHE A 266 7.62 13.44 4.32
CA PHE A 266 8.16 12.26 4.99
C PHE A 266 7.07 11.24 5.31
N LEU A 267 7.47 9.97 5.27
CA LEU A 267 6.68 8.83 5.74
C LEU A 267 7.24 8.33 7.09
N ASN A 268 6.40 7.64 7.87
CA ASN A 268 6.86 6.90 9.04
C ASN A 268 6.90 5.41 8.67
N TYR A 269 8.07 4.78 8.78
CA TYR A 269 8.29 3.37 8.42
C TYR A 269 8.05 2.42 9.60
N GLY A 270 7.60 2.92 10.75
CA GLY A 270 7.43 2.13 11.98
C GLY A 270 8.66 2.10 12.90
N HIS A 271 9.83 2.56 12.42
CA HIS A 271 11.09 2.53 13.15
C HIS A 271 11.37 3.77 14.01
N CYS A 272 10.38 4.20 14.81
CA CYS A 272 10.49 5.41 15.63
C CYS A 272 10.88 5.17 17.09
N THR A 273 11.26 3.94 17.42
CA THR A 273 11.84 3.55 18.69
C THR A 273 13.27 3.09 18.46
N ARG A 274 14.21 3.60 19.26
CA ARG A 274 15.58 3.10 19.26
C ARG A 274 15.54 1.75 19.94
N GLU A 275 15.83 0.69 19.21
CA GLU A 275 15.96 -0.64 19.80
C GLU A 275 17.06 -0.56 20.85
N GLN A 276 16.74 -0.97 22.07
CA GLN A 276 17.81 -1.14 23.06
C GLN A 276 18.58 -2.39 22.64
N PRO A 277 19.92 -2.37 22.70
CA PRO A 277 20.70 -3.59 22.52
C PRO A 277 20.09 -4.64 23.44
N SER A 278 19.61 -5.75 22.88
CA SER A 278 18.95 -6.81 23.63
C SER A 278 19.95 -7.28 24.68
N ALA A 279 19.75 -6.86 25.93
CA ALA A 279 20.62 -7.21 27.02
C ALA A 279 20.36 -8.68 27.39
N GLY A 280 20.97 -9.62 26.65
CA GLY A 280 21.13 -10.99 27.15
C GLY A 280 20.69 -12.15 26.27
N ASP A 281 20.89 -12.11 24.94
CA ASP A 281 21.07 -13.37 24.22
C ASP A 281 22.57 -13.62 23.99
N ASP A 282 23.26 -13.94 25.09
CA ASP A 282 24.67 -14.37 25.16
C ASP A 282 24.87 -15.79 24.59
N ASN A 283 23.91 -16.29 23.80
CA ASN A 283 24.04 -17.54 23.07
C ASN A 283 24.97 -17.27 21.88
N GLY A 284 26.29 -17.42 22.12
CA GLY A 284 27.40 -17.12 21.22
C GLY A 284 27.45 -17.96 19.93
N ASP A 285 26.35 -17.96 19.17
CA ASP A 285 26.40 -18.20 17.74
C ASP A 285 26.88 -16.89 17.11
N ASP A 286 28.17 -16.85 16.81
CA ASP A 286 28.88 -15.78 16.10
C ASP A 286 28.26 -15.56 14.70
N VAL A 287 27.08 -14.96 14.63
CA VAL A 287 26.67 -14.24 13.44
C VAL A 287 27.54 -13.00 13.46
N GLU A 288 28.64 -13.03 12.70
CA GLU A 288 29.35 -11.82 12.27
C GLU A 288 28.32 -10.94 11.56
N GLU A 289 27.55 -10.16 12.32
CA GLU A 289 26.77 -9.06 11.78
C GLU A 289 27.79 -8.16 11.12
N ASP A 290 27.74 -8.13 9.79
CA ASP A 290 28.63 -7.38 8.91
C ASP A 290 28.65 -5.92 9.38
N GLU A 291 29.63 -5.56 10.24
CA GLU A 291 29.81 -4.23 10.81
C GLU A 291 30.00 -3.15 9.72
N ASN A 292 30.17 -3.58 8.47
CA ASN A 292 30.34 -2.73 7.29
C ASN A 292 29.02 -2.20 6.70
N GLU A 293 27.86 -2.82 6.93
CA GLU A 293 26.57 -2.25 6.50
C GLU A 293 25.99 -1.35 7.60
N GLY A 294 26.67 -0.21 7.77
CA GLY A 294 26.61 0.61 8.97
C GLY A 294 25.20 0.93 9.50
N ASN A 295 24.93 0.40 10.70
CA ASN A 295 23.86 0.72 11.63
C ASN A 295 23.09 2.01 11.28
N TRP A 296 22.03 1.90 10.50
CA TRP A 296 21.20 3.04 10.08
C TRP A 296 20.50 3.70 11.28
N GLN A 297 20.25 2.96 12.37
CA GLN A 297 19.70 3.50 13.62
C GLN A 297 20.64 4.57 14.21
N SER A 298 21.94 4.44 14.01
CA SER A 298 22.92 5.45 14.43
C SER A 298 22.94 6.72 13.56
N LYS A 299 22.22 6.72 12.43
CA LYS A 299 22.23 7.78 11.40
C LYS A 299 20.90 8.55 11.32
N ILE A 300 19.88 8.17 12.07
CA ILE A 300 18.56 8.82 12.06
C ILE A 300 18.21 9.45 13.40
N TYR A 301 17.47 10.55 13.36
CA TYR A 301 16.94 11.20 14.56
C TYR A 301 15.69 10.49 15.08
N TYR A 302 15.65 10.22 16.38
CA TYR A 302 14.50 9.62 17.04
C TYR A 302 13.67 10.67 17.79
N PRO A 303 12.37 10.38 18.07
CA PRO A 303 11.54 11.27 18.88
C PRO A 303 12.15 11.65 20.24
N VAL A 304 12.93 10.75 20.83
CA VAL A 304 13.58 10.98 22.12
C VAL A 304 14.69 12.05 22.04
N ASP A 305 15.42 12.11 20.93
CA ASP A 305 16.46 13.11 20.71
C ASP A 305 15.84 14.52 20.64
N PHE A 306 14.71 14.67 19.95
CA PHE A 306 13.99 15.94 19.89
C PHE A 306 13.32 16.32 21.21
N LYS A 307 12.78 15.35 21.97
CA LYS A 307 12.18 15.61 23.29
C LYS A 307 13.22 16.13 24.28
N GLU A 308 14.38 15.49 24.33
CA GLU A 308 15.46 15.94 25.22
C GLU A 308 16.02 17.29 24.77
N SER A 309 16.17 17.50 23.46
CA SER A 309 16.54 18.81 22.91
C SER A 309 15.54 19.90 23.28
N ALA A 310 14.24 19.64 23.16
CA ALA A 310 13.19 20.59 23.53
C ALA A 310 13.25 20.97 25.01
N LYS A 311 13.49 20.00 25.91
CA LYS A 311 13.69 20.24 27.34
C LYS A 311 14.88 21.18 27.60
N ILE A 312 16.01 20.96 26.92
CA ILE A 312 17.19 21.82 27.04
C ILE A 312 16.92 23.21 26.48
N VAL A 313 16.37 23.33 25.27
CA VAL A 313 16.07 24.61 24.62
C VAL A 313 15.06 25.43 25.44
N SER A 314 14.06 24.80 26.06
CA SER A 314 13.10 25.46 26.95
C SER A 314 13.70 26.06 28.22
N HIS A 315 14.94 25.70 28.58
CA HIS A 315 15.64 26.34 29.70
C HIS A 315 16.12 27.76 29.34
N PHE A 316 16.40 28.01 28.06
CA PHE A 316 17.08 29.20 27.59
C PHE A 316 16.16 30.23 26.92
N GLU A 317 16.49 31.52 27.03
CA GLU A 317 15.77 32.62 26.39
C GLU A 317 15.71 32.48 24.85
N PRO A 318 14.59 32.78 24.16
CA PRO A 318 13.36 33.36 24.68
C PRO A 318 12.35 32.34 25.24
N PHE A 319 12.64 31.04 25.20
CA PHE A 319 11.72 29.98 25.64
C PHE A 319 11.70 29.79 27.17
N GLY A 320 12.82 30.09 27.82
CA GLY A 320 13.04 30.00 29.26
C GLY A 320 13.54 31.31 29.87
N LYS A 321 14.13 31.21 31.06
CA LYS A 321 14.60 32.37 31.85
C LYS A 321 16.12 32.51 31.89
N THR A 322 16.84 31.49 31.41
CA THR A 322 18.30 31.46 31.49
C THR A 322 18.90 32.00 30.19
N PRO A 323 19.87 32.91 30.23
CA PRO A 323 20.61 33.30 29.03
C PRO A 323 21.35 32.09 28.44
N TRP A 324 21.46 32.01 27.11
CA TRP A 324 22.26 30.95 26.47
C TRP A 324 23.73 31.04 26.92
N PRO A 325 24.41 29.89 27.14
CA PRO A 325 25.85 29.90 27.37
C PRO A 325 26.54 30.50 26.14
N ILE A 326 27.47 31.43 26.35
CA ILE A 326 28.22 32.08 25.25
C ILE A 326 29.56 31.36 25.01
N GLN A 327 30.11 30.73 26.06
CA GLN A 327 31.35 29.97 26.03
C GLN A 327 31.07 28.50 26.35
N ASN A 328 31.76 27.58 25.68
CA ASN A 328 31.65 26.13 25.91
C ASN A 328 30.22 25.58 25.76
N VAL A 329 29.45 26.11 24.81
CA VAL A 329 28.06 25.72 24.51
C VAL A 329 27.89 24.21 24.42
N SER A 330 28.78 23.53 23.70
CA SER A 330 28.71 22.07 23.55
C SER A 330 28.88 21.33 24.86
N HIS A 331 29.81 21.76 25.72
CA HIS A 331 30.01 21.11 27.02
C HIS A 331 28.81 21.34 27.94
N ALA A 332 28.32 22.59 28.01
CA ALA A 332 27.13 22.92 28.80
C ALA A 332 25.91 22.11 28.35
N ILE A 333 25.65 22.02 27.05
CA ILE A 333 24.56 21.20 26.49
C ILE A 333 24.75 19.73 26.86
N LEU A 334 25.94 19.16 26.65
CA LEU A 334 26.22 17.75 26.95
C LEU A 334 26.03 17.41 28.42
N THR A 335 26.35 18.33 29.35
CA THR A 335 26.08 18.12 30.79
C THR A 335 24.59 18.18 31.16
N MET A 336 23.75 18.73 30.28
CA MET A 336 22.30 18.80 30.48
C MET A 336 21.55 17.61 29.84
N VAL A 337 22.21 16.83 28.97
CA VAL A 337 21.60 15.65 28.37
C VAL A 337 21.43 14.59 29.46
N ASP A 338 20.18 14.22 29.72
CA ASP A 338 19.86 13.18 30.67
C ASP A 338 20.30 11.81 30.15
N ALA A 339 21.21 11.16 30.87
CA ALA A 339 21.72 9.83 30.51
C ALA A 339 20.62 8.76 30.51
N GLU A 340 19.56 8.94 31.29
CA GLU A 340 18.42 8.01 31.36
C GLU A 340 17.39 8.25 30.24
N SER A 341 17.50 9.36 29.50
CA SER A 341 16.54 9.67 28.42
C SER A 341 16.61 8.67 27.27
N GLY A 342 17.76 8.00 27.06
CA GLY A 342 18.01 7.21 25.86
C GLY A 342 18.22 8.03 24.59
N ALA A 343 18.29 9.37 24.70
CA ALA A 343 18.64 10.25 23.59
C ALA A 343 20.14 10.13 23.25
N ASN A 344 20.48 10.30 21.98
CA ASN A 344 21.86 10.29 21.52
C ASN A 344 22.45 11.69 21.77
N PRO A 345 23.47 11.85 22.64
CA PRO A 345 24.01 13.16 22.98
C PRO A 345 24.53 13.94 21.77
N ARG A 346 25.03 13.25 20.74
CA ARG A 346 25.47 13.89 19.48
C ARG A 346 24.31 14.56 18.75
N PHE A 347 23.19 13.87 18.60
CA PHE A 347 22.00 14.41 17.95
C PHE A 347 21.36 15.53 18.77
N VAL A 348 21.30 15.38 20.09
CA VAL A 348 20.80 16.44 20.97
C VAL A 348 21.67 17.70 20.83
N LEU A 349 23.00 17.54 20.85
CA LEU A 349 23.91 18.66 20.65
C LEU A 349 23.68 19.36 19.30
N GLU A 350 23.52 18.60 18.23
CA GLU A 350 23.24 19.15 16.90
C GLU A 350 21.92 19.91 16.84
N ILE A 351 20.83 19.31 17.32
CA ILE A 351 19.49 19.91 17.35
C ILE A 351 19.51 21.20 18.17
N VAL A 352 20.05 21.17 19.39
CA VAL A 352 20.10 22.34 20.28
C VAL A 352 20.97 23.45 19.67
N SER A 353 22.09 23.11 19.03
CA SER A 353 22.95 24.09 18.36
C SER A 353 22.24 24.78 17.20
N LYS A 354 21.49 24.01 16.37
CA LYS A 354 20.67 24.57 15.28
C LYS A 354 19.49 25.40 15.82
N ALA A 355 18.89 24.97 16.92
CA ALA A 355 17.82 25.71 17.59
C ALA A 355 18.31 27.05 18.13
N PHE A 356 19.52 27.10 18.72
CA PHE A 356 20.13 28.34 19.18
C PHE A 356 20.28 29.36 18.04
N LEU A 357 20.77 28.92 16.87
CA LEU A 357 20.94 29.78 15.71
C LEU A 357 19.61 30.31 15.15
N ASN A 358 18.53 29.53 15.27
CA ASN A 358 17.22 29.84 14.72
C ASN A 358 16.16 30.23 15.78
N ARG A 359 16.59 30.53 17.02
CA ARG A 359 15.69 30.66 18.18
C ARG A 359 14.60 31.71 18.01
N GLU A 360 14.90 32.84 17.39
CA GLU A 360 13.91 33.92 17.18
C GLU A 360 12.82 33.47 16.20
N VAL A 361 13.20 32.81 15.10
CA VAL A 361 12.27 32.28 14.09
C VAL A 361 11.38 31.19 14.71
N ILE A 362 11.96 30.32 15.54
CA ILE A 362 11.21 29.27 16.25
C ILE A 362 10.24 29.92 17.26
N PHE A 363 10.70 30.91 18.03
CA PHE A 363 9.89 31.59 19.03
C PHE A 363 8.72 32.35 18.40
N GLU A 364 8.96 33.09 17.32
CA GLU A 364 7.91 33.80 16.58
C GLU A 364 6.82 32.84 16.10
N LYS A 365 7.20 31.71 15.50
CA LYS A 365 6.24 30.66 15.09
C LYS A 365 5.43 30.10 16.26
N LEU A 366 6.05 29.94 17.42
CA LEU A 366 5.41 29.35 18.59
C LEU A 366 4.59 30.36 19.40
N SER A 367 4.81 31.67 19.21
CA SER A 367 4.10 32.73 19.94
C SER A 367 2.58 32.71 19.73
N ALA A 368 2.10 32.07 18.66
CA ALA A 368 0.69 31.83 18.40
C ALA A 368 0.03 30.79 19.34
N TYR A 369 0.80 30.03 20.12
CA TYR A 369 0.31 28.96 20.98
C TYR A 369 0.58 29.24 22.46
N SER A 370 -0.31 28.76 23.34
CA SER A 370 -0.05 28.76 24.78
C SER A 370 1.02 27.74 25.14
N HIS A 371 1.94 28.07 26.04
CA HIS A 371 3.05 27.18 26.43
C HIS A 371 2.60 25.84 27.04
N ASN A 372 1.41 25.80 27.64
CA ASN A 372 0.83 24.58 28.21
C ASN A 372 0.00 23.77 27.20
N ASP A 373 -0.09 24.24 25.96
CA ASP A 373 -0.86 23.59 24.91
C ASP A 373 -0.14 22.33 24.38
N ARG A 374 -0.91 21.25 24.19
CA ARG A 374 -0.44 20.06 23.46
C ARG A 374 0.02 20.44 22.05
N GLN A 375 -0.63 21.44 21.43
CA GLN A 375 -0.27 21.94 20.11
C GLN A 375 1.09 22.66 20.12
N PHE A 376 1.38 23.48 21.14
CA PHE A 376 2.70 24.10 21.33
C PHE A 376 3.80 23.03 21.37
N ARG A 377 3.64 21.98 22.19
CA ARG A 377 4.66 20.92 22.29
C ARG A 377 4.90 20.21 20.96
N LYS A 378 3.83 19.90 20.22
CA LYS A 378 3.95 19.26 18.89
C LYS A 378 4.68 20.18 17.90
N GLU A 379 4.29 21.44 17.83
CA GLU A 379 4.89 22.38 16.89
C GLU A 379 6.32 22.75 17.27
N PHE A 380 6.65 22.77 18.57
CA PHE A 380 8.00 22.99 19.03
C PHE A 380 8.93 21.85 18.59
N LEU A 381 8.53 20.60 18.78
CA LEU A 381 9.29 19.44 18.29
C LEU A 381 9.47 19.47 16.77
N ARG A 382 8.43 19.82 16.02
CA ARG A 382 8.52 19.97 14.56
C ARG A 382 9.43 21.11 14.13
N SER A 383 9.41 22.23 14.86
CA SER A 383 10.29 23.36 14.57
C SER A 383 11.77 23.00 14.80
N LEU A 384 12.06 22.24 15.86
CA LEU A 384 13.40 21.69 16.10
C LEU A 384 13.79 20.69 15.00
N ALA A 385 12.89 19.80 14.61
CA ALA A 385 13.13 18.84 13.53
C ALA A 385 13.39 19.52 12.18
N ARG A 386 12.61 20.54 11.81
CA ARG A 386 12.89 21.32 10.58
C ARG A 386 14.22 22.07 10.66
N GLY A 387 14.65 22.47 11.86
CA GLY A 387 15.90 23.20 12.08
C GLY A 387 17.17 22.40 11.76
N VAL A 388 17.10 21.07 11.76
CA VAL A 388 18.24 20.19 11.37
C VAL A 388 18.21 19.79 9.90
N LEU A 389 17.17 20.15 9.15
CA LEU A 389 17.08 19.91 7.71
C LEU A 389 17.79 21.00 6.90
N ALA A 390 18.31 20.64 5.73
CA ALA A 390 18.80 21.61 4.76
C ALA A 390 17.62 22.39 4.15
N PRO A 391 17.64 23.74 4.13
CA PRO A 391 16.54 24.53 3.61
C PRO A 391 16.43 24.36 2.08
N ARG A 392 15.23 24.01 1.61
CA ARG A 392 14.89 23.92 0.18
C ARG A 392 13.64 24.78 -0.08
N ASP A 393 13.82 26.02 -0.52
CA ASP A 393 12.68 26.82 -0.95
C ASP A 393 12.11 26.32 -2.29
N THR A 394 10.94 26.81 -2.67
CA THR A 394 10.24 26.36 -3.89
C THR A 394 11.03 26.63 -5.16
N ASP A 395 11.80 27.72 -5.21
CA ASP A 395 12.56 28.09 -6.40
C ASP A 395 13.79 27.19 -6.56
N TRP A 396 14.44 26.86 -5.45
CA TRP A 396 15.49 25.84 -5.41
C TRP A 396 14.94 24.48 -5.86
N ILE A 397 13.77 24.07 -5.36
CA ILE A 397 13.16 22.79 -5.72
C ILE A 397 12.85 22.76 -7.22
N ARG A 398 12.19 23.79 -7.78
CA ARG A 398 11.88 23.84 -9.22
C ARG A 398 13.14 23.84 -10.09
N LYS A 399 14.24 24.42 -9.60
CA LYS A 399 15.52 24.49 -10.33
C LYS A 399 16.33 23.18 -10.29
N ASN A 400 16.27 22.45 -9.18
CA ASN A 400 17.13 21.28 -8.93
C ASN A 400 16.34 19.95 -8.88
N GLY A 401 15.03 20.01 -8.94
CA GLY A 401 14.14 18.86 -8.86
C GLY A 401 13.55 18.47 -10.21
N ILE A 402 12.82 17.35 -10.17
CA ILE A 402 12.09 16.76 -11.29
C ILE A 402 10.64 16.61 -10.88
N CYS A 403 9.72 17.03 -11.73
CA CYS A 403 8.29 16.88 -11.47
C CYS A 403 7.87 15.40 -11.41
N LEU A 404 7.04 15.04 -10.43
CA LEU A 404 6.47 13.70 -10.27
C LEU A 404 4.98 13.59 -10.64
N GLU A 405 4.28 14.71 -10.79
CA GLU A 405 2.84 14.76 -11.09
C GLU A 405 2.51 14.87 -12.60
N HIS A 406 3.44 14.52 -13.48
CA HIS A 406 3.13 14.57 -14.91
C HIS A 406 2.12 13.52 -15.34
N LEU A 407 2.08 12.35 -14.69
CA LEU A 407 1.28 11.20 -15.15
C LEU A 407 0.20 10.84 -14.13
N ILE A 408 -1.02 10.66 -14.62
CA ILE A 408 -2.14 10.10 -13.86
C ILE A 408 -2.68 8.84 -14.56
N PRO A 409 -3.12 7.82 -13.80
CA PRO A 409 -3.72 6.61 -14.37
C PRO A 409 -5.12 6.90 -14.92
N LYS A 410 -5.40 6.44 -16.14
CA LYS A 410 -6.77 6.33 -16.70
C LYS A 410 -6.85 5.11 -17.62
N THR A 411 -8.05 4.68 -18.01
CA THR A 411 -8.21 3.67 -19.07
C THR A 411 -7.49 4.11 -20.33
N SER A 412 -6.63 3.24 -20.87
CA SER A 412 -5.87 3.51 -22.09
C SER A 412 -6.80 3.77 -23.28
N THR A 413 -6.35 4.61 -24.20
CA THR A 413 -6.99 4.79 -25.50
C THR A 413 -6.73 3.62 -26.45
N LEU A 414 -5.75 2.76 -26.14
CA LEU A 414 -5.49 1.53 -26.88
C LEU A 414 -6.43 0.40 -26.42
N PRO A 415 -7.00 -0.38 -27.35
CA PRO A 415 -7.77 -1.55 -26.98
C PRO A 415 -6.87 -2.58 -26.29
N ASN A 416 -7.42 -3.28 -25.30
CA ASN A 416 -6.74 -4.39 -24.61
C ASN A 416 -5.51 -3.98 -23.77
N ALA A 417 -5.28 -2.68 -23.52
CA ALA A 417 -4.09 -2.19 -22.81
C ALA A 417 -4.34 -1.83 -21.33
N GLY A 418 -5.57 -2.01 -20.82
CA GLY A 418 -5.89 -1.71 -19.42
C GLY A 418 -5.76 -0.22 -19.09
N LEU A 419 -4.97 0.10 -18.06
CA LEU A 419 -4.65 1.48 -17.70
C LEU A 419 -3.48 2.03 -18.52
N GLY A 420 -3.50 3.34 -18.77
CA GLY A 420 -2.44 4.10 -19.42
C GLY A 420 -2.03 5.32 -18.61
N ALA A 421 -0.86 5.86 -18.95
CA ALA A 421 -0.30 7.07 -18.38
C ALA A 421 -0.80 8.31 -19.12
N PHE A 422 -1.56 9.18 -18.47
CA PHE A 422 -2.07 10.41 -19.09
C PHE A 422 -1.38 11.63 -18.51
N SER A 423 -0.96 12.54 -19.39
CA SER A 423 -0.28 13.76 -18.99
C SER A 423 -1.26 14.68 -18.25
N GLN A 424 -1.02 15.00 -16.98
CA GLN A 424 -1.83 15.96 -16.23
C GLN A 424 -1.55 17.40 -16.70
N TYR A 425 -0.29 17.68 -17.00
CA TYR A 425 0.21 18.97 -17.48
C TYR A 425 0.77 18.87 -18.89
N GLY A 426 1.14 19.99 -19.51
CA GLY A 426 1.88 19.97 -20.77
C GLY A 426 3.35 19.64 -20.53
N VAL A 427 3.94 18.76 -21.34
CA VAL A 427 5.37 18.44 -21.30
C VAL A 427 6.03 18.89 -22.60
N ARG A 428 7.14 19.63 -22.53
CA ARG A 428 7.86 20.10 -23.72
C ARG A 428 8.73 18.98 -24.27
N LYS A 429 9.04 19.07 -25.57
CA LYS A 429 10.01 18.17 -26.21
C LYS A 429 11.35 18.22 -25.46
N GLY A 430 11.89 17.05 -25.13
CA GLY A 430 13.16 16.88 -24.44
C GLY A 430 13.08 16.95 -22.91
N GLU A 431 11.92 17.26 -22.34
CA GLU A 431 11.72 17.22 -20.89
C GLU A 431 11.45 15.81 -20.38
N ILE A 432 11.86 15.57 -19.14
CA ILE A 432 11.52 14.34 -18.41
C ILE A 432 10.01 14.36 -18.15
N VAL A 433 9.33 13.35 -18.68
CA VAL A 433 7.93 13.06 -18.38
C VAL A 433 7.83 12.44 -16.99
N VAL A 434 8.67 11.45 -16.70
CA VAL A 434 8.70 10.81 -15.37
C VAL A 434 10.11 10.25 -15.11
N PRO A 435 10.74 10.54 -13.96
CA PRO A 435 11.94 9.85 -13.55
C PRO A 435 11.59 8.43 -13.12
N ALA A 436 12.49 7.47 -13.36
CA ALA A 436 12.26 6.07 -13.06
C ALA A 436 13.48 5.48 -12.34
N PRO A 437 13.70 5.77 -11.04
CA PRO A 437 14.50 4.89 -10.20
C PRO A 437 13.99 3.46 -10.34
N VAL A 438 14.89 2.49 -10.54
CA VAL A 438 14.52 1.10 -10.81
C VAL A 438 15.09 0.16 -9.75
N LEU A 439 14.30 -0.84 -9.39
CA LEU A 439 14.76 -2.02 -8.66
C LEU A 439 15.30 -3.04 -9.65
N GLN A 440 16.51 -3.50 -9.41
CA GLN A 440 17.17 -4.50 -10.23
C GLN A 440 16.87 -5.92 -9.76
N THR A 441 16.77 -6.85 -10.71
CA THR A 441 17.08 -8.27 -10.49
C THR A 441 17.98 -8.72 -11.63
N VAL A 442 19.03 -9.48 -11.35
CA VAL A 442 19.90 -10.04 -12.37
C VAL A 442 19.40 -11.39 -12.90
N HIS A 443 18.29 -11.90 -12.36
CA HIS A 443 17.70 -13.19 -12.67
C HIS A 443 16.19 -13.05 -12.93
N LYS A 444 15.78 -12.83 -14.19
CA LYS A 444 14.35 -12.71 -14.56
C LYS A 444 13.56 -13.99 -14.26
N GLU A 445 14.23 -15.14 -14.23
CA GLU A 445 13.65 -16.46 -13.97
C GLU A 445 13.06 -16.57 -12.54
N ILE A 446 13.44 -15.69 -11.61
CA ILE A 446 12.82 -15.62 -10.28
C ILE A 446 11.34 -15.20 -10.35
N LEU A 447 10.88 -14.65 -11.46
CA LEU A 447 9.46 -14.36 -11.66
C LEU A 447 8.69 -15.58 -12.20
N THR A 448 9.34 -16.73 -12.41
CA THR A 448 8.64 -17.98 -12.79
C THR A 448 7.74 -18.44 -11.66
N LEU A 449 6.51 -18.84 -12.02
CA LEU A 449 5.50 -19.40 -11.13
C LEU A 449 5.41 -20.91 -11.32
N TYR A 450 5.18 -21.63 -10.23
CA TYR A 450 5.08 -23.10 -10.23
C TYR A 450 3.76 -23.59 -9.64
N GLU A 451 3.38 -24.82 -9.99
CA GLU A 451 2.27 -25.53 -9.36
C GLU A 451 2.58 -25.76 -7.87
N ARG A 452 1.55 -25.68 -7.03
CA ARG A 452 1.68 -25.80 -5.58
C ARG A 452 1.57 -27.25 -5.11
N ASP A 453 2.05 -27.50 -3.90
CA ASP A 453 1.94 -28.78 -3.18
C ASP A 453 2.58 -29.99 -3.90
N VAL A 454 3.43 -29.69 -4.89
CA VAL A 454 4.25 -30.66 -5.63
C VAL A 454 5.73 -30.41 -5.33
N ASN A 455 6.54 -31.45 -5.46
CA ASN A 455 7.98 -31.30 -5.30
C ASN A 455 8.60 -30.68 -6.57
N VAL A 456 8.47 -29.36 -6.71
CA VAL A 456 8.95 -28.59 -7.87
C VAL A 456 10.45 -28.80 -8.12
N ALA A 457 11.25 -29.02 -7.06
CA ALA A 457 12.70 -29.24 -7.19
C ALA A 457 13.07 -30.50 -7.99
N GLU A 458 12.20 -31.50 -8.09
CA GLU A 458 12.48 -32.71 -8.87
C GLU A 458 12.35 -32.49 -10.38
N ASP A 459 11.37 -31.68 -10.79
CA ASP A 459 11.09 -31.40 -12.20
C ASP A 459 10.47 -29.99 -12.37
N PRO A 460 11.29 -28.93 -12.32
CA PRO A 460 10.80 -27.55 -12.37
C PRO A 460 9.99 -27.24 -13.63
N GLU A 461 10.39 -27.78 -14.78
CA GLU A 461 9.73 -27.52 -16.07
C GLU A 461 8.36 -28.18 -16.14
N LYS A 462 8.19 -29.39 -15.60
CA LYS A 462 6.88 -30.05 -15.53
C LYS A 462 5.86 -29.23 -14.73
N TYR A 463 6.29 -28.61 -13.64
CA TYR A 463 5.41 -27.88 -12.73
C TYR A 463 5.39 -26.37 -12.99
N LYS A 464 6.03 -25.89 -14.05
CA LYS A 464 6.00 -24.48 -14.44
C LYS A 464 4.63 -24.11 -14.99
N ILE A 465 3.95 -23.18 -14.33
CA ILE A 465 2.61 -22.72 -14.75
C ILE A 465 2.63 -21.37 -15.47
N GLY A 466 3.71 -20.59 -15.35
CA GLY A 466 3.86 -19.34 -16.08
C GLY A 466 4.88 -18.38 -15.49
N THR A 467 4.68 -17.09 -15.74
CA THR A 467 5.52 -15.99 -15.25
C THR A 467 4.65 -14.96 -14.53
N GLY A 468 5.16 -14.41 -13.44
CA GLY A 468 4.51 -13.38 -12.62
C GLY A 468 4.21 -12.11 -13.40
N LEU A 469 3.14 -11.42 -13.00
CA LEU A 469 2.66 -10.21 -13.65
C LEU A 469 3.70 -9.07 -13.66
N LEU A 470 4.54 -9.01 -12.63
CA LEU A 470 5.62 -8.00 -12.51
C LEU A 470 6.51 -7.93 -13.76
N ASN A 471 6.73 -9.06 -14.44
CA ASN A 471 7.52 -9.09 -15.67
C ASN A 471 7.02 -8.07 -16.71
N ASN A 472 5.71 -7.84 -16.82
CA ASN A 472 5.12 -6.91 -17.79
C ASN A 472 5.40 -5.44 -17.51
N TYR A 473 5.89 -5.14 -16.31
CA TYR A 473 6.13 -3.78 -15.86
C TYR A 473 7.61 -3.45 -15.68
N CYS A 474 8.50 -4.42 -15.88
CA CYS A 474 9.93 -4.21 -15.79
C CYS A 474 10.53 -4.01 -17.19
N PHE A 475 11.57 -3.17 -17.25
CA PHE A 475 12.41 -3.04 -18.42
C PHE A 475 13.41 -4.19 -18.48
N GLY A 476 13.68 -4.72 -19.66
CA GLY A 476 14.63 -5.83 -19.86
C GLY A 476 15.16 -5.90 -21.29
N HIS A 477 16.02 -6.89 -21.53
CA HIS A 477 16.59 -7.18 -22.84
C HIS A 477 16.57 -8.68 -23.10
N SER A 478 16.27 -9.13 -24.32
CA SER A 478 16.20 -10.56 -24.67
C SER A 478 17.51 -11.29 -24.41
N GLU A 479 18.63 -10.67 -24.79
CA GLU A 479 19.99 -11.16 -24.56
C GLU A 479 20.50 -11.02 -23.11
N SER A 480 19.66 -10.63 -22.15
CA SER A 480 20.05 -10.46 -20.73
C SER A 480 19.09 -11.18 -19.79
N SER A 481 19.61 -11.65 -18.65
CA SER A 481 18.79 -12.16 -17.54
C SER A 481 18.29 -11.04 -16.62
N MET A 482 18.77 -9.80 -16.78
CA MET A 482 18.45 -8.70 -15.88
C MET A 482 17.07 -8.06 -16.20
N LEU A 483 16.33 -7.68 -15.15
CA LEU A 483 15.17 -6.80 -15.22
C LEU A 483 15.38 -5.56 -14.34
N LEU A 484 14.78 -4.45 -14.78
CA LEU A 484 14.80 -3.14 -14.14
C LEU A 484 13.35 -2.68 -13.93
N CYS A 485 12.84 -2.83 -12.71
CA CYS A 485 11.45 -2.56 -12.37
C CYS A 485 11.31 -1.15 -11.77
N PRO A 486 10.69 -0.20 -12.48
CA PRO A 486 10.62 1.19 -12.04
C PRO A 486 9.76 1.38 -10.76
N LEU A 487 10.15 2.35 -9.94
CA LEU A 487 9.47 2.71 -8.68
C LEU A 487 8.43 3.83 -8.86
N THR A 488 8.10 4.22 -10.09
CA THR A 488 7.27 5.40 -10.38
C THR A 488 6.12 5.08 -11.34
N SER A 489 5.32 6.09 -11.67
CA SER A 489 4.24 6.01 -12.66
C SER A 489 4.70 5.70 -14.09
N ALA A 490 6.01 5.51 -14.33
CA ALA A 490 6.54 4.95 -15.58
C ALA A 490 5.91 3.59 -15.94
N MET A 491 5.45 2.81 -14.95
CA MET A 491 4.76 1.53 -15.15
C MET A 491 3.40 1.64 -15.86
N LEU A 492 2.82 2.83 -15.91
CA LEU A 492 1.55 3.08 -16.61
C LEU A 492 1.75 3.35 -18.12
N VAL A 493 2.98 3.58 -18.57
CA VAL A 493 3.25 4.04 -19.93
C VAL A 493 3.17 2.87 -20.90
N ASN A 494 2.13 2.84 -21.73
CA ASN A 494 1.86 1.74 -22.67
C ASN A 494 2.76 1.76 -23.92
N HIS A 495 2.76 0.62 -24.60
CA HIS A 495 3.42 0.43 -25.88
C HIS A 495 2.74 1.20 -27.03
N CYS A 496 3.53 1.89 -27.84
CA CYS A 496 3.19 2.22 -29.22
C CYS A 496 4.46 2.36 -30.06
N SER A 497 4.37 2.08 -31.36
CA SER A 497 5.48 2.29 -32.28
C SER A 497 5.02 2.87 -33.62
N LEU A 498 6.00 3.31 -34.41
CA LEU A 498 5.79 3.65 -35.82
C LEU A 498 5.52 2.41 -36.69
N ARG A 499 5.86 1.21 -36.21
CA ARG A 499 5.63 -0.07 -36.91
C ARG A 499 4.16 -0.49 -36.80
N SER A 500 3.60 -0.45 -35.59
CA SER A 500 2.21 -0.84 -35.33
C SER A 500 1.19 0.28 -35.59
N GLN A 501 1.62 1.55 -35.43
CA GLN A 501 0.77 2.75 -35.56
C GLN A 501 -0.51 2.74 -34.70
N ALA A 502 -0.54 1.93 -33.63
CA ALA A 502 -1.72 1.75 -32.78
C ALA A 502 -2.20 3.06 -32.12
N CYS A 503 -1.27 3.95 -31.77
CA CYS A 503 -1.55 5.29 -31.22
C CYS A 503 -1.62 6.39 -32.30
N GLY A 504 -1.76 6.01 -33.58
CA GLY A 504 -1.86 6.92 -34.71
C GLY A 504 -0.53 7.20 -35.43
N PRO A 505 -0.56 8.03 -36.50
CA PRO A 505 0.55 8.17 -37.45
C PRO A 505 1.78 8.90 -36.88
N LYS A 506 1.64 9.56 -35.73
CA LYS A 506 2.75 10.24 -35.06
C LYS A 506 3.62 9.28 -34.24
N GLY A 507 3.16 8.06 -33.99
CA GLY A 507 3.84 7.08 -33.16
C GLY A 507 3.98 7.53 -31.69
N PRO A 508 4.91 6.90 -30.94
CA PRO A 508 5.14 7.20 -29.53
C PRO A 508 5.61 8.64 -29.33
N ASN A 509 5.15 9.25 -28.24
CA ASN A 509 5.44 10.64 -27.89
C ASN A 509 6.50 10.79 -26.80
N ALA A 510 7.03 9.68 -26.29
CA ALA A 510 8.13 9.62 -25.36
C ALA A 510 9.11 8.48 -25.70
N VAL A 511 10.26 8.48 -25.03
CA VAL A 511 11.30 7.43 -25.13
C VAL A 511 11.93 7.20 -23.75
N VAL A 512 12.38 5.98 -23.49
CA VAL A 512 13.17 5.66 -22.28
C VAL A 512 14.66 5.91 -22.54
N ARG A 513 15.37 6.43 -21.53
CA ARG A 513 16.84 6.52 -21.51
C ARG A 513 17.37 6.43 -20.08
N TRP A 514 18.68 6.28 -19.93
CA TRP A 514 19.35 6.43 -18.63
C TRP A 514 19.19 7.85 -18.08
N SER A 515 19.23 7.98 -16.75
CA SER A 515 19.17 9.27 -16.06
C SER A 515 20.13 10.29 -16.66
N SER A 516 19.66 11.52 -16.93
CA SER A 516 20.47 12.57 -17.57
C SER A 516 21.48 13.26 -16.64
N GLY A 517 21.86 12.63 -15.53
CA GLY A 517 22.81 13.14 -14.53
C GLY A 517 22.19 13.60 -13.22
N TRP A 518 20.86 13.48 -13.04
CA TRP A 518 20.27 13.71 -11.71
C TRP A 518 20.66 12.58 -10.74
N ASP A 519 20.66 11.33 -11.19
CA ASP A 519 21.22 10.21 -10.41
C ASP A 519 22.66 9.92 -10.87
N GLU A 520 23.63 10.63 -10.28
CA GLU A 520 25.06 10.46 -10.60
C GLU A 520 25.56 9.05 -10.21
N ALA A 521 25.07 8.49 -9.09
CA ALA A 521 25.47 7.16 -8.64
C ALA A 521 25.08 6.08 -9.68
N SER A 522 23.89 6.20 -10.28
CA SER A 522 23.46 5.34 -11.39
C SER A 522 24.47 5.29 -12.53
N HIS A 523 25.22 6.37 -12.78
CA HIS A 523 26.17 6.42 -13.89
C HIS A 523 27.35 5.45 -13.68
N GLU A 524 27.83 5.35 -12.45
CA GLU A 524 28.93 4.45 -12.07
C GLU A 524 28.48 2.98 -12.12
N TRP A 525 27.28 2.69 -11.65
CA TRP A 525 26.71 1.33 -11.62
C TRP A 525 26.47 0.74 -13.01
N ARG A 526 26.26 1.56 -14.04
CA ARG A 526 26.16 1.06 -15.43
C ARG A 526 27.43 0.37 -15.93
N ASN A 527 28.58 0.65 -15.33
CA ASN A 527 29.86 0.04 -15.71
C ASN A 527 30.19 -1.22 -14.89
N LYS A 528 29.32 -1.60 -13.95
CA LYS A 528 29.50 -2.75 -13.07
C LYS A 528 29.02 -4.03 -13.74
N SER A 529 29.61 -5.16 -13.34
CA SER A 529 29.18 -6.50 -13.74
C SER A 529 27.82 -6.87 -13.11
N LEU A 530 27.16 -7.91 -13.62
CA LEU A 530 25.89 -8.37 -13.03
C LEU A 530 26.13 -8.94 -11.62
N GLU A 531 27.28 -9.58 -11.40
CA GLU A 531 27.69 -10.12 -10.10
C GLU A 531 27.83 -9.01 -9.05
N GLU A 532 28.52 -7.91 -9.39
CA GLU A 532 28.63 -6.74 -8.51
C GLU A 532 27.27 -6.06 -8.22
N ILE A 533 26.34 -6.13 -9.17
CA ILE A 533 24.99 -5.56 -9.05
C ILE A 533 24.11 -6.41 -8.13
N GLU A 534 24.23 -7.73 -8.19
CA GLU A 534 23.44 -8.67 -7.38
C GLU A 534 23.76 -8.56 -5.88
N GLU A 535 25.03 -8.34 -5.56
CA GLU A 535 25.51 -8.20 -4.18
C GLU A 535 25.02 -6.90 -3.51
N LYS A 536 24.42 -5.97 -4.27
CA LYS A 536 24.11 -4.65 -3.76
C LYS A 536 22.75 -4.56 -3.09
N PHE A 537 22.75 -4.14 -1.82
CA PHE A 537 21.55 -3.71 -1.10
C PHE A 537 21.01 -2.38 -1.65
N GLY A 538 19.69 -2.34 -1.86
CA GLY A 538 18.92 -1.19 -2.32
C GLY A 538 18.99 -0.91 -3.82
N ARG A 539 18.28 0.13 -4.25
CA ARG A 539 18.31 0.59 -5.65
C ARG A 539 19.67 1.21 -6.00
N ILE A 540 20.11 1.02 -7.24
CA ILE A 540 21.36 1.62 -7.75
C ILE A 540 21.28 2.20 -9.15
N LEU A 541 20.21 1.93 -9.88
CA LEU A 541 20.04 2.37 -11.27
C LEU A 541 18.80 3.26 -11.38
N SER A 542 18.85 4.16 -12.36
CA SER A 542 17.77 5.08 -12.67
C SER A 542 17.64 5.29 -14.18
N LEU A 543 16.42 5.09 -14.67
CA LEU A 543 15.95 5.44 -16.00
C LEU A 543 15.13 6.75 -15.95
N GLU A 544 14.75 7.25 -17.10
CA GLU A 544 13.78 8.32 -17.26
C GLU A 544 13.02 8.17 -18.58
N VAL A 545 11.75 8.56 -18.56
CA VAL A 545 10.91 8.68 -19.76
C VAL A 545 10.92 10.14 -20.19
N VAL A 546 11.26 10.41 -21.45
CA VAL A 546 11.50 11.76 -21.97
C VAL A 546 10.65 12.01 -23.20
N ALA A 547 10.02 13.18 -23.26
CA ALA A 547 9.12 13.53 -24.34
C ALA A 547 9.88 13.74 -25.67
N THR A 548 9.50 13.05 -26.73
CA THR A 548 10.10 13.19 -28.07
C THR A 548 9.49 14.35 -28.87
N ARG A 549 8.35 14.84 -28.42
CA ARG A 549 7.62 16.02 -28.92
C ARG A 549 6.86 16.68 -27.76
N LYS A 550 6.19 17.81 -28.03
CA LYS A 550 5.25 18.38 -27.06
C LYS A 550 4.12 17.36 -26.78
N ILE A 551 3.82 17.15 -25.51
CA ILE A 551 2.70 16.35 -25.00
C ILE A 551 1.70 17.32 -24.37
N SER A 552 0.43 17.22 -24.75
CA SER A 552 -0.63 18.11 -24.25
C SER A 552 -1.23 17.59 -22.95
N PRO A 553 -1.78 18.46 -22.07
CA PRO A 553 -2.62 18.00 -20.96
C PRO A 553 -3.73 17.07 -21.46
N GLY A 554 -3.95 15.96 -20.77
CA GLY A 554 -4.90 14.91 -21.11
C GLY A 554 -4.45 13.95 -22.23
N GLU A 555 -3.27 14.13 -22.82
CA GLU A 555 -2.72 13.22 -23.83
C GLU A 555 -2.11 11.97 -23.17
N GLU A 556 -2.39 10.78 -23.71
CA GLU A 556 -1.75 9.55 -23.26
C GLU A 556 -0.28 9.51 -23.71
N VAL A 557 0.59 9.04 -22.82
CA VAL A 557 2.02 8.90 -23.06
C VAL A 557 2.32 7.47 -23.49
N PHE A 558 3.07 7.34 -24.57
CA PHE A 558 3.49 6.06 -25.13
C PHE A 558 5.00 6.02 -25.38
N ILE A 559 5.57 4.84 -25.22
CA ILE A 559 6.95 4.51 -25.61
C ILE A 559 6.95 3.29 -26.53
N ASP A 560 8.01 3.13 -27.32
CA ASP A 560 8.22 1.91 -28.10
C ASP A 560 8.86 0.83 -27.21
N TYR A 561 8.16 -0.28 -27.01
CA TYR A 561 8.66 -1.44 -26.22
C TYR A 561 9.60 -2.33 -27.05
N GLY A 562 9.79 -2.05 -28.33
CA GLY A 562 10.65 -2.83 -29.23
C GLY A 562 9.90 -3.86 -30.08
N GLU A 563 10.59 -4.31 -31.12
CA GLU A 563 10.06 -5.26 -32.11
C GLU A 563 9.82 -6.65 -31.53
N GLU A 564 10.66 -7.10 -30.60
CA GLU A 564 10.49 -8.41 -29.95
C GLU A 564 9.18 -8.49 -29.16
N TRP A 565 8.87 -7.44 -28.38
CA TRP A 565 7.61 -7.34 -27.64
C TRP A 565 6.42 -7.36 -28.61
N GLU A 566 6.49 -6.60 -29.71
CA GLU A 566 5.43 -6.58 -30.73
C GLU A 566 5.20 -7.95 -31.35
N ASN A 567 6.28 -8.63 -31.74
CA ASN A 567 6.21 -9.96 -32.31
C ASN A 567 5.57 -10.95 -31.32
N ALA A 568 5.98 -10.89 -30.05
CA ALA A 568 5.38 -11.69 -28.98
C ALA A 568 3.90 -11.38 -28.79
N TRP A 569 3.51 -10.10 -28.82
CA TRP A 569 2.11 -9.67 -28.69
C TRP A 569 1.25 -10.14 -29.87
N GLN A 570 1.75 -10.03 -31.10
CA GLN A 570 1.05 -10.52 -32.28
C GLN A 570 0.89 -12.04 -32.27
N GLU A 571 1.91 -12.78 -31.83
CA GLU A 571 1.82 -14.22 -31.66
C GLU A 571 0.84 -14.61 -30.55
N HIS A 572 0.80 -13.85 -29.46
CA HIS A 572 -0.17 -14.01 -28.39
C HIS A 572 -1.60 -13.83 -28.90
N ILE A 573 -1.89 -12.74 -29.62
CA ILE A 573 -3.22 -12.51 -30.19
C ILE A 573 -3.69 -13.69 -31.05
N LYS A 574 -2.80 -14.27 -31.86
CA LYS A 574 -3.13 -15.44 -32.72
C LYS A 574 -3.44 -16.71 -31.92
N LYS A 575 -2.80 -16.87 -30.75
CA LYS A 575 -2.87 -18.09 -29.92
C LYS A 575 -3.80 -17.95 -28.72
N TRP A 576 -4.27 -16.74 -28.42
CA TRP A 576 -5.13 -16.46 -27.28
C TRP A 576 -6.49 -17.14 -27.44
N HIS A 577 -6.86 -17.89 -26.40
CA HIS A 577 -8.18 -18.50 -26.28
C HIS A 577 -8.78 -18.01 -24.96
N PRO A 578 -9.86 -17.23 -24.99
CA PRO A 578 -10.50 -16.80 -23.76
C PRO A 578 -11.05 -18.01 -22.99
N PRO A 579 -11.16 -17.92 -21.65
CA PRO A 579 -11.83 -18.95 -20.86
C PRO A 579 -13.27 -19.19 -21.32
N ALA A 580 -13.85 -20.32 -20.95
CA ALA A 580 -15.23 -20.63 -21.30
C ALA A 580 -16.18 -19.55 -20.75
N LYS A 581 -16.88 -18.86 -21.66
CA LYS A 581 -17.76 -17.76 -21.31
C LYS A 581 -18.86 -18.22 -20.35
N VAL A 582 -18.89 -17.59 -19.17
CA VAL A 582 -19.95 -17.79 -18.19
C VAL A 582 -21.17 -16.97 -18.65
N ALA A 583 -22.33 -17.61 -18.74
CA ALA A 583 -23.58 -16.91 -19.04
C ALA A 583 -23.80 -15.83 -17.95
N SER A 584 -24.17 -14.61 -18.35
CA SER A 584 -24.35 -13.46 -17.44
C SER A 584 -23.12 -13.10 -16.59
N PHE A 585 -21.90 -13.22 -17.14
CA PHE A 585 -20.69 -12.72 -16.47
C PHE A 585 -20.85 -11.25 -16.06
N VAL A 586 -20.64 -10.98 -14.78
CA VAL A 586 -20.59 -9.65 -14.18
C VAL A 586 -19.27 -9.53 -13.42
N THR A 587 -18.64 -8.37 -13.49
CA THR A 587 -17.38 -8.15 -12.79
C THR A 587 -17.61 -7.89 -11.30
N VAL A 588 -16.57 -8.02 -10.48
CA VAL A 588 -16.62 -7.67 -9.05
C VAL A 588 -16.88 -6.17 -8.88
N GLN A 589 -16.19 -5.32 -9.66
CA GLN A 589 -16.43 -3.88 -9.65
C GLN A 589 -17.89 -3.55 -9.95
N GLU A 590 -18.43 -4.10 -11.04
CA GLU A 590 -19.83 -3.87 -11.43
C GLU A 590 -20.81 -4.38 -10.35
N SER A 591 -20.54 -5.54 -9.75
CA SER A 591 -21.37 -6.12 -8.69
C SER A 591 -21.38 -5.28 -7.41
N ASN A 592 -20.24 -4.68 -7.06
CA ASN A 592 -20.09 -3.82 -5.90
C ASN A 592 -20.74 -2.43 -6.11
N HIS A 593 -20.74 -1.91 -7.34
CA HIS A 593 -21.41 -0.64 -7.68
C HIS A 593 -22.93 -0.74 -7.78
N LYS A 594 -23.46 -1.94 -8.08
CA LYS A 594 -24.90 -2.19 -8.11
C LYS A 594 -25.50 -2.07 -6.70
N LYS A 595 -26.36 -1.06 -6.51
CA LYS A 595 -27.23 -0.91 -5.33
C LYS A 595 -28.45 -1.83 -5.34
N GLU A 596 -28.57 -2.67 -6.36
CA GLU A 596 -29.65 -3.64 -6.53
C GLU A 596 -29.54 -4.79 -5.51
N PRO A 597 -30.62 -5.57 -5.32
CA PRO A 597 -30.54 -6.83 -4.58
C PRO A 597 -29.44 -7.75 -5.12
N ILE A 598 -28.91 -8.61 -4.25
CA ILE A 598 -27.96 -9.64 -4.68
C ILE A 598 -28.63 -10.51 -5.76
N MET A 599 -27.87 -10.87 -6.80
CA MET A 599 -28.37 -11.68 -7.92
C MET A 599 -28.96 -13.00 -7.42
N ASP A 600 -30.16 -13.35 -7.91
CA ASP A 600 -30.87 -14.59 -7.53
C ASP A 600 -30.01 -15.84 -7.72
N SER A 601 -29.13 -15.84 -8.73
CA SER A 601 -28.20 -16.94 -9.00
C SER A 601 -27.16 -17.16 -7.91
N LEU A 602 -27.04 -16.28 -6.92
CA LEU A 602 -26.14 -16.41 -5.76
C LEU A 602 -26.88 -16.74 -4.46
N ILE A 603 -28.21 -16.86 -4.51
CA ILE A 603 -29.05 -17.19 -3.37
C ILE A 603 -29.32 -18.70 -3.38
N SER A 604 -28.86 -19.39 -2.33
CA SER A 604 -28.99 -20.85 -2.23
C SER A 604 -30.45 -21.32 -2.10
N GLY A 605 -31.25 -20.61 -1.29
CA GLY A 605 -32.59 -21.07 -0.89
C GLY A 605 -32.60 -22.23 0.10
N ASP A 606 -31.43 -22.82 0.42
CA ASP A 606 -31.27 -23.95 1.33
C ASP A 606 -30.16 -23.63 2.35
N LEU A 607 -30.49 -23.65 3.65
CA LEU A 607 -29.55 -23.35 4.75
C LEU A 607 -28.32 -24.30 4.76
N ARG A 608 -28.43 -25.46 4.09
CA ARG A 608 -27.39 -26.50 4.05
C ARG A 608 -26.48 -26.40 2.82
N LYS A 609 -26.88 -25.64 1.79
CA LYS A 609 -26.14 -25.53 0.53
C LYS A 609 -25.52 -24.15 0.38
N THR A 610 -24.37 -24.12 -0.25
CA THR A 610 -23.69 -22.90 -0.69
C THR A 610 -23.81 -22.81 -2.21
N VAL A 611 -23.83 -21.58 -2.72
CA VAL A 611 -23.71 -21.34 -4.15
C VAL A 611 -22.28 -20.90 -4.43
N GLU A 612 -21.63 -21.60 -5.35
CA GLU A 612 -20.31 -21.22 -5.85
C GLU A 612 -20.43 -20.44 -7.15
N HIS A 613 -19.64 -19.37 -7.26
CA HIS A 613 -19.45 -18.66 -8.52
C HIS A 613 -18.01 -18.91 -9.02
N PRO A 614 -17.80 -19.09 -10.34
CA PRO A 614 -16.48 -19.45 -10.88
C PRO A 614 -15.43 -18.32 -10.76
N TYR A 615 -15.84 -17.06 -10.65
CA TYR A 615 -14.93 -15.90 -10.70
C TYR A 615 -14.86 -15.08 -9.41
N PHE A 616 -15.87 -15.11 -8.56
CA PHE A 616 -15.90 -14.29 -7.34
C PHE A 616 -16.55 -15.06 -6.21
N PHE A 617 -16.35 -14.58 -4.98
CA PHE A 617 -17.09 -15.01 -3.81
C PHE A 617 -17.65 -13.79 -3.08
N LEU A 618 -18.53 -14.02 -2.12
CA LEU A 618 -19.11 -12.98 -1.28
C LEU A 618 -18.37 -12.96 0.05
N GLY A 619 -18.00 -11.78 0.52
CA GLY A 619 -17.53 -11.56 1.89
C GLY A 619 -18.54 -10.72 2.66
N CYS A 620 -18.77 -11.10 3.91
CA CYS A 620 -19.71 -10.47 4.81
C CYS A 620 -18.94 -9.86 5.99
N GLN A 621 -19.29 -8.63 6.38
CA GLN A 621 -18.82 -7.99 7.61
C GLN A 621 -19.06 -8.92 8.83
N TYR A 622 -18.01 -9.40 9.47
CA TYR A 622 -18.02 -10.29 10.61
C TYR A 622 -16.81 -10.00 11.51
N ASN A 623 -17.03 -9.97 12.83
CA ASN A 623 -15.94 -9.84 13.79
C ASN A 623 -16.06 -10.93 14.87
N ALA A 624 -15.09 -11.83 14.89
CA ALA A 624 -14.96 -12.91 15.87
C ALA A 624 -14.72 -12.38 17.31
N GLU A 625 -14.19 -11.16 17.47
CA GLU A 625 -13.86 -10.59 18.79
C GLU A 625 -15.10 -10.24 19.65
N ASN A 626 -16.33 -10.35 19.13
CA ASN A 626 -17.54 -10.00 19.88
C ASN A 626 -17.87 -10.95 21.05
N GLY A 627 -17.10 -12.01 21.29
CA GLY A 627 -17.32 -12.96 22.39
C GLY A 627 -18.32 -14.07 22.05
N ASP A 628 -19.09 -13.90 20.98
CA ASP A 628 -20.10 -14.85 20.48
C ASP A 628 -19.49 -16.23 20.10
N ASP A 629 -18.21 -16.27 19.70
CA ASP A 629 -17.53 -17.50 19.31
C ASP A 629 -17.26 -18.46 20.49
N TYR A 630 -17.42 -17.99 21.74
CA TYR A 630 -17.27 -18.80 22.96
C TYR A 630 -18.59 -19.28 23.55
N ASP A 631 -19.72 -19.05 22.87
CA ASP A 631 -21.00 -19.57 23.35
C ASP A 631 -20.96 -21.10 23.46
N GLU A 632 -21.57 -21.63 24.53
CA GLU A 632 -21.59 -23.07 24.83
C GLU A 632 -22.11 -23.92 23.65
N ILE A 633 -22.97 -23.34 22.81
CA ILE A 633 -23.52 -23.99 21.61
C ILE A 633 -22.41 -24.37 20.62
N TRP A 634 -21.39 -23.53 20.45
CA TRP A 634 -20.29 -23.79 19.52
C TRP A 634 -19.26 -24.76 20.10
N LEU A 635 -19.13 -24.83 21.43
CA LEU A 635 -18.23 -25.74 22.15
C LEU A 635 -18.71 -27.21 22.17
N GLN A 636 -19.96 -27.48 21.81
CA GLN A 636 -20.52 -28.84 21.83
C GLN A 636 -20.06 -29.68 20.63
N LYS A 637 -19.07 -30.58 20.85
CA LYS A 637 -18.57 -31.57 19.87
C LYS A 637 -19.61 -32.56 19.33
N THR A 638 -20.80 -32.64 19.93
CA THR A 638 -21.71 -33.77 19.74
C THR A 638 -22.69 -33.63 18.58
N ASN A 639 -22.82 -32.48 17.92
CA ASN A 639 -23.88 -32.29 16.93
C ASN A 639 -23.47 -32.65 15.49
N THR A 640 -23.21 -33.93 15.26
CA THR A 640 -22.82 -34.50 13.96
C THR A 640 -23.93 -34.53 12.89
N SER A 641 -25.10 -33.93 13.12
CA SER A 641 -26.22 -33.96 12.16
C SER A 641 -27.05 -32.68 12.06
N TRP A 642 -26.46 -31.49 12.25
CA TRP A 642 -27.23 -30.24 12.06
C TRP A 642 -27.90 -30.15 10.67
N THR A 643 -27.31 -30.79 9.66
CA THR A 643 -27.88 -30.89 8.30
C THR A 643 -29.19 -31.68 8.25
N SER A 644 -29.48 -32.51 9.25
CA SER A 644 -30.73 -33.28 9.37
C SER A 644 -31.85 -32.53 10.09
N LEU A 645 -31.50 -31.45 10.79
CA LEU A 645 -32.48 -30.59 11.47
C LEU A 645 -33.36 -29.89 10.44
N THR A 646 -34.57 -29.49 10.84
CA THR A 646 -35.45 -28.60 10.07
C THR A 646 -34.87 -27.19 9.97
N ASP A 647 -35.35 -26.37 9.03
CA ASP A 647 -34.87 -24.99 8.90
C ASP A 647 -35.17 -24.17 10.15
N GLU A 648 -36.32 -24.39 10.77
CA GLU A 648 -36.72 -23.78 12.04
C GLU A 648 -35.78 -24.15 13.18
N GLU A 649 -35.36 -25.42 13.28
CA GLU A 649 -34.42 -25.89 14.28
C GLU A 649 -33.00 -25.35 14.03
N ILE A 650 -32.57 -25.27 12.77
CA ILE A 650 -31.27 -24.68 12.41
C ILE A 650 -31.25 -23.20 12.79
N LEU A 651 -32.26 -22.43 12.39
CA LEU A 651 -32.34 -21.01 12.71
C LEU A 651 -32.46 -20.80 14.22
N GLY A 652 -33.28 -21.59 14.92
CA GLY A 652 -33.44 -21.48 16.37
C GLY A 652 -32.19 -21.82 17.17
N LYS A 653 -31.28 -22.65 16.63
CA LYS A 653 -30.05 -23.09 17.32
C LYS A 653 -28.78 -22.35 16.90
N TYR A 654 -28.70 -21.93 15.64
CA TYR A 654 -27.45 -21.49 15.01
C TYR A 654 -27.52 -20.11 14.36
N ALA A 655 -28.69 -19.46 14.37
CA ALA A 655 -28.84 -18.12 13.82
C ALA A 655 -28.86 -17.06 14.90
N ASP A 656 -28.12 -15.97 14.65
CA ASP A 656 -28.22 -14.72 15.40
C ASP A 656 -28.79 -13.60 14.51
N ASP A 657 -29.07 -12.45 15.14
CA ASP A 657 -29.41 -11.23 14.40
C ASP A 657 -28.14 -10.60 13.80
N GLY A 658 -28.17 -10.41 12.49
CA GLY A 658 -27.15 -9.79 11.67
C GLY A 658 -27.21 -8.26 11.64
N GLU A 659 -28.20 -7.63 12.28
CA GLU A 659 -28.40 -6.18 12.22
C GLU A 659 -27.19 -5.38 12.75
N ASP A 660 -26.48 -5.93 13.74
CA ASP A 660 -25.32 -5.30 14.39
C ASP A 660 -24.03 -5.41 13.58
N TYR A 661 -24.02 -6.24 12.53
CA TYR A 661 -22.87 -6.44 11.64
C TYR A 661 -22.83 -5.40 10.51
N GLY A 662 -23.32 -4.19 10.78
CA GLY A 662 -23.18 -3.02 9.91
C GLY A 662 -21.85 -2.29 10.14
N TYR A 663 -21.39 -1.54 9.13
CA TYR A 663 -20.28 -0.61 9.35
C TYR A 663 -20.64 0.42 10.42
N ARG A 664 -19.74 0.62 11.38
CA ARG A 664 -19.92 1.58 12.47
C ARG A 664 -19.82 3.03 12.00
N ASP A 665 -19.07 3.27 10.93
CA ASP A 665 -18.91 4.59 10.34
C ASP A 665 -19.71 4.74 9.04
N ARG A 666 -19.85 5.99 8.60
CA ARG A 666 -20.50 6.32 7.31
C ARG A 666 -19.63 6.02 6.10
N THR A 667 -18.37 5.63 6.31
CA THR A 667 -17.44 5.33 5.22
C THR A 667 -17.67 3.93 4.68
N GLY A 668 -18.30 3.03 5.45
CA GLY A 668 -18.66 1.72 4.94
C GLY A 668 -17.41 0.89 4.63
N TYR A 669 -17.46 0.10 3.55
CA TYR A 669 -16.35 -0.71 3.07
C TYR A 669 -15.10 0.09 2.62
N ILE A 670 -15.19 1.43 2.54
CA ILE A 670 -14.11 2.29 2.05
C ILE A 670 -12.85 2.20 2.91
N ASN A 671 -12.98 1.86 4.20
CA ASN A 671 -11.83 1.79 5.10
C ASN A 671 -11.02 0.49 4.96
N HIS A 672 -11.57 -0.54 4.28
CA HIS A 672 -10.96 -1.87 4.15
C HIS A 672 -10.31 -2.36 5.45
N GLU A 673 -11.00 -2.22 6.60
CA GLU A 673 -10.46 -2.75 7.85
C GLU A 673 -10.25 -4.28 7.69
N GLU A 674 -8.97 -4.63 7.57
CA GLU A 674 -8.37 -5.81 6.92
C GLU A 674 -8.85 -7.22 7.34
N TYR A 675 -9.73 -7.31 8.35
CA TYR A 675 -10.14 -8.58 8.96
C TYR A 675 -11.64 -8.71 9.12
N SER A 676 -12.37 -7.69 8.67
CA SER A 676 -13.78 -7.61 8.95
C SER A 676 -14.64 -8.32 7.92
N HIS A 677 -14.14 -8.76 6.76
CA HIS A 677 -14.94 -9.55 5.81
C HIS A 677 -14.56 -11.02 5.85
N TRP A 678 -15.54 -11.86 6.13
CA TRP A 678 -15.39 -13.31 6.12
C TRP A 678 -16.13 -13.87 4.91
N PRO A 679 -15.60 -14.91 4.24
CA PRO A 679 -16.33 -15.55 3.14
C PRO A 679 -17.73 -15.95 3.62
N CYS A 680 -18.75 -15.72 2.81
CA CYS A 680 -20.13 -16.01 3.18
C CYS A 680 -20.97 -16.50 1.99
N SER A 681 -22.11 -17.11 2.30
CA SER A 681 -23.13 -17.47 1.31
C SER A 681 -24.46 -16.85 1.68
N ILE A 682 -25.22 -16.41 0.66
CA ILE A 682 -26.56 -15.88 0.85
C ILE A 682 -27.54 -17.04 0.78
N LEU A 683 -28.28 -17.25 1.87
CA LEU A 683 -29.21 -18.36 1.99
C LEU A 683 -30.61 -17.96 1.55
N LYS A 684 -31.06 -16.76 1.94
CA LYS A 684 -32.41 -16.26 1.65
C LYS A 684 -32.46 -14.73 1.63
N VAL A 685 -33.35 -14.16 0.82
CA VAL A 685 -33.80 -12.77 0.94
C VAL A 685 -35.08 -12.73 1.78
N ASN A 686 -35.08 -11.89 2.81
CA ASN A 686 -36.20 -11.71 3.72
C ASN A 686 -37.17 -10.65 3.17
N ASP A 687 -38.43 -10.67 3.63
CA ASP A 687 -39.50 -9.81 3.11
C ASP A 687 -39.21 -8.30 3.26
N ASN A 688 -38.35 -7.94 4.21
CA ASN A 688 -37.89 -6.57 4.46
C ASN A 688 -36.69 -6.15 3.58
N GLY A 689 -36.27 -6.97 2.62
CA GLY A 689 -35.10 -6.74 1.77
C GLY A 689 -33.76 -6.97 2.47
N ARG A 690 -33.76 -7.52 3.69
CA ARG A 690 -32.56 -8.02 4.38
C ARG A 690 -32.24 -9.44 3.94
N TYR A 691 -31.08 -9.94 4.36
CA TYR A 691 -30.57 -11.24 3.96
C TYR A 691 -30.44 -12.17 5.17
N THR A 692 -30.55 -13.46 4.90
CA THR A 692 -30.04 -14.49 5.80
C THR A 692 -28.77 -15.04 5.17
N VAL A 693 -27.65 -14.94 5.89
CA VAL A 693 -26.32 -15.31 5.40
C VAL A 693 -25.71 -16.41 6.26
N ARG A 694 -24.87 -17.24 5.66
CA ARG A 694 -23.99 -18.16 6.37
C ARG A 694 -22.57 -17.64 6.28
N ILE A 695 -21.94 -17.44 7.44
CA ILE A 695 -20.53 -17.09 7.54
C ILE A 695 -19.71 -18.37 7.42
N HIS A 696 -18.64 -18.32 6.65
CA HIS A 696 -17.64 -19.38 6.51
C HIS A 696 -16.34 -18.95 7.16
N GLN A 697 -15.53 -19.92 7.61
CA GLN A 697 -14.24 -19.61 8.22
C GLN A 697 -13.39 -18.78 7.26
N SER A 698 -12.90 -17.64 7.76
CA SER A 698 -11.90 -16.90 7.02
C SER A 698 -10.58 -17.66 7.10
N PRO A 699 -9.95 -18.01 5.97
CA PRO A 699 -8.58 -18.56 5.97
C PRO A 699 -7.55 -17.51 6.44
N LEU A 700 -7.98 -16.27 6.70
CA LEU A 700 -7.13 -15.14 7.08
C LEU A 700 -7.03 -14.93 8.60
N GLY A 701 -7.91 -15.56 9.40
CA GLY A 701 -7.98 -15.37 10.85
C GLY A 701 -7.04 -16.31 11.59
N GLY A 702 -5.73 -16.08 11.54
CA GLY A 702 -4.75 -16.87 12.29
C GLY A 702 -4.74 -18.36 11.97
N THR A 703 -3.86 -19.13 12.61
CA THR A 703 -3.84 -20.60 12.52
C THR A 703 -4.92 -21.26 13.37
N GLU A 704 -5.61 -20.49 14.21
CA GLU A 704 -6.62 -21.00 15.13
C GLU A 704 -7.96 -21.08 14.39
N THR A 705 -8.34 -22.31 14.05
CA THR A 705 -9.70 -22.61 13.63
C THR A 705 -10.67 -22.19 14.72
N THR A 706 -11.77 -21.52 14.36
CA THR A 706 -12.83 -21.25 15.34
C THR A 706 -13.43 -22.58 15.81
N VAL A 707 -13.96 -22.60 17.03
CA VAL A 707 -14.58 -23.79 17.63
C VAL A 707 -15.72 -24.33 16.76
N TRP A 708 -16.54 -23.44 16.17
CA TRP A 708 -17.63 -23.86 15.28
C TRP A 708 -17.12 -24.46 13.97
N THR A 709 -15.96 -24.04 13.48
CA THR A 709 -15.29 -24.65 12.32
C THR A 709 -14.78 -26.05 12.66
N GLU A 710 -14.10 -26.21 13.80
CA GLU A 710 -13.62 -27.52 14.28
C GLU A 710 -14.76 -28.53 14.45
N ASN A 711 -15.92 -28.05 14.88
CA ASN A 711 -17.12 -28.85 15.08
C ASN A 711 -18.02 -28.96 13.83
N HIS A 712 -17.60 -28.38 12.70
CA HIS A 712 -18.36 -28.36 11.43
C HIS A 712 -19.80 -27.81 11.56
N LEU A 713 -20.02 -26.84 12.43
CA LEU A 713 -21.32 -26.21 12.68
C LEU A 713 -21.56 -25.02 11.74
N PRO A 714 -22.81 -24.63 11.43
CA PRO A 714 -23.09 -23.48 10.57
C PRO A 714 -23.18 -22.20 11.42
N ARG A 715 -22.53 -21.10 11.02
CA ARG A 715 -22.77 -19.76 11.61
C ARG A 715 -23.75 -18.98 10.74
N ILE A 716 -24.97 -18.73 11.21
CA ILE A 716 -26.02 -18.07 10.42
C ILE A 716 -26.34 -16.70 11.03
N LEU A 717 -26.52 -15.69 10.18
CA LEU A 717 -26.97 -14.36 10.57
C LEU A 717 -28.24 -14.01 9.78
N THR A 718 -29.32 -13.73 10.49
CA THR A 718 -30.60 -13.27 9.92
C THR A 718 -30.64 -11.73 9.87
N ASN A 719 -31.64 -11.11 9.23
CA ASN A 719 -31.75 -9.63 9.15
C ASN A 719 -30.48 -8.89 8.67
N TYR A 720 -29.60 -9.58 7.94
CA TYR A 720 -28.30 -9.09 7.54
C TYR A 720 -28.40 -8.00 6.48
N ARG A 721 -27.56 -6.97 6.58
CA ARG A 721 -27.67 -5.77 5.75
C ARG A 721 -26.99 -5.94 4.39
N ARG A 722 -27.56 -5.39 3.31
CA ARG A 722 -26.99 -5.47 1.94
C ARG A 722 -25.61 -4.81 1.88
N GLU A 723 -25.49 -3.66 2.54
CA GLU A 723 -24.26 -2.88 2.58
C GLU A 723 -23.10 -3.67 3.19
N SER A 724 -23.37 -4.56 4.14
CA SER A 724 -22.38 -5.43 4.79
C SER A 724 -21.93 -6.62 3.93
N ILE A 725 -22.47 -6.79 2.71
CA ILE A 725 -22.10 -7.85 1.76
C ILE A 725 -21.29 -7.23 0.62
N HIS A 726 -20.10 -7.75 0.39
CA HIS A 726 -19.18 -7.30 -0.65
C HIS A 726 -18.73 -8.45 -1.56
N PHE A 727 -18.44 -8.15 -2.82
CA PHE A 727 -17.99 -9.12 -3.81
C PHE A 727 -16.46 -9.08 -3.91
N PHE A 728 -15.85 -10.25 -4.05
CA PHE A 728 -14.39 -10.40 -4.11
C PHE A 728 -13.98 -11.35 -5.21
N VAL A 729 -12.93 -11.04 -5.96
CA VAL A 729 -12.36 -12.00 -6.91
C VAL A 729 -11.96 -13.26 -6.14
N ARG A 730 -12.35 -14.43 -6.66
CA ARG A 730 -12.05 -15.70 -6.00
C ARG A 730 -10.54 -15.93 -6.02
N PRO A 731 -9.96 -16.49 -4.95
CA PRO A 731 -8.55 -16.86 -4.95
C PRO A 731 -8.22 -17.75 -6.14
N ASP A 732 -7.06 -17.54 -6.75
CA ASP A 732 -6.59 -18.18 -7.98
C ASP A 732 -7.43 -17.95 -9.25
N SER A 733 -8.47 -17.09 -9.18
CA SER A 733 -9.34 -16.80 -10.33
C SER A 733 -9.11 -15.42 -10.94
N GLN A 734 -8.18 -14.63 -10.39
CA GLN A 734 -7.81 -13.35 -10.98
C GLN A 734 -7.35 -13.54 -12.41
N ASP A 735 -7.71 -12.59 -13.28
CA ASP A 735 -7.44 -12.68 -14.71
C ASP A 735 -5.96 -12.87 -15.04
N HIS A 736 -5.06 -12.30 -14.23
CA HIS A 736 -3.62 -12.45 -14.40
C HIS A 736 -3.10 -13.86 -14.03
N MET A 737 -3.97 -14.75 -13.57
CA MET A 737 -3.67 -16.16 -13.26
C MET A 737 -4.21 -17.12 -14.31
N LEU A 738 -4.96 -16.61 -15.31
CA LEU A 738 -5.46 -17.44 -16.39
C LEU A 738 -4.31 -18.08 -17.16
N PRO A 739 -4.44 -19.35 -17.58
CA PRO A 739 -3.44 -19.98 -18.44
C PRO A 739 -3.27 -19.21 -19.75
N GLY A 740 -2.03 -19.11 -20.23
CA GLY A 740 -1.73 -18.52 -21.54
C GLY A 740 -1.88 -17.00 -21.63
N VAL A 741 -1.98 -16.29 -20.51
CA VAL A 741 -1.97 -14.82 -20.49
C VAL A 741 -0.63 -14.25 -20.94
N PHE A 742 -0.67 -13.05 -21.52
CA PHE A 742 0.52 -12.42 -22.09
C PHE A 742 1.53 -12.01 -21.02
N ARG A 743 2.78 -12.47 -21.16
CA ARG A 743 3.91 -12.12 -20.30
C ARG A 743 5.12 -11.71 -21.13
N HIS A 744 5.56 -10.45 -21.01
CA HIS A 744 6.74 -9.95 -21.69
C HIS A 744 7.24 -8.67 -21.03
N HIS A 745 8.55 -8.56 -20.81
CA HIS A 745 9.16 -7.33 -20.29
C HIS A 745 9.12 -6.20 -21.31
N VAL A 746 9.21 -4.96 -20.85
CA VAL A 746 9.35 -3.79 -21.71
C VAL A 746 10.77 -3.80 -22.30
N GLY A 747 10.89 -3.90 -23.62
CA GLY A 747 12.20 -3.96 -24.26
C GLY A 747 12.98 -2.66 -24.10
N VAL A 748 14.23 -2.77 -23.66
CA VAL A 748 15.20 -1.67 -23.66
C VAL A 748 15.94 -1.67 -24.99
N PRO A 749 16.02 -0.54 -25.71
CA PRO A 749 16.73 -0.49 -26.98
C PRO A 749 18.23 -0.81 -26.85
N ASP A 750 18.78 -1.55 -27.82
CA ASP A 750 20.22 -1.87 -27.92
C ASP A 750 21.13 -0.66 -27.72
N GLY A 751 20.73 0.49 -28.27
CA GLY A 751 21.53 1.71 -28.23
C GLY A 751 21.78 2.28 -26.82
N ILE A 752 21.05 1.81 -25.80
CA ILE A 752 21.29 2.22 -24.41
C ILE A 752 21.62 1.05 -23.48
N TYR A 753 21.35 -0.21 -23.85
CA TYR A 753 21.61 -1.35 -22.97
C TYR A 753 23.10 -1.72 -22.95
N PRO A 754 23.78 -1.79 -21.79
CA PRO A 754 25.20 -2.14 -21.74
C PRO A 754 25.50 -3.54 -22.29
N GLU A 755 26.47 -3.65 -23.20
CA GLU A 755 26.81 -4.93 -23.85
C GLU A 755 27.32 -5.98 -22.85
N HIS A 756 28.03 -5.58 -21.80
CA HIS A 756 28.53 -6.52 -20.78
C HIS A 756 27.44 -7.10 -19.88
N TRP A 757 26.20 -6.60 -19.94
CA TRP A 757 25.04 -7.19 -19.26
C TRP A 757 24.29 -8.22 -20.13
N LYS A 758 24.68 -8.38 -21.40
CA LYS A 758 24.04 -9.31 -22.34
C LYS A 758 24.59 -10.74 -22.18
N ASN A 759 24.37 -11.31 -21.00
CA ASN A 759 24.89 -12.63 -20.59
C ASN A 759 24.20 -13.84 -21.24
N LEU A 760 23.12 -13.63 -22.01
CA LEU A 760 22.42 -14.68 -22.75
C LEU A 760 22.74 -14.68 -24.24
N LYS A 761 23.68 -13.82 -24.68
CA LYS A 761 24.17 -13.80 -26.05
C LYS A 761 24.92 -15.11 -26.32
N ALA A 762 24.41 -15.87 -27.29
CA ALA A 762 24.90 -17.20 -27.65
C ALA A 762 26.33 -17.21 -28.20
#